data_AF-A0A916FS73-F1
#
_entry.id   AF-A0A916FS73-F1
#
_cell.length_a   1.000
_cell.length_b   1.000
_cell.length_c   1.000
_cell.angle_alpha   90.00
_cell.angle_beta   90.00
_cell.angle_gamma   90.00
#
_symmetry.space_group_name_H-M   'P 1'
#
loop_
_entity.id
_entity.type
_entity.pdbx_description
1 polymer ?
#
loop_
_entity_poly.entity_id
_entity_poly.type
_entity_poly.pdbx_seq_one_letter_code
_entity_poly.pdbx_strand_id
1 'polypeptide(L)'
;NVGMVNASVSGKDDCGGLAGRIVFSSVTNCYSTGSVTGVSYIGGLVGDSYSGTITNCYSTATVSGTTYSGGGLVGQNNTDAIIRNSYATGNVSGFTQGAGGLVGNNHTRSTISNSYSTGNVSGRYAGGFAGINSSNSSITNCYSTGSVTSNSNYGGFIGFMNTSTEPGCFWDTETSLQITTLGEAVGKSTSEMKNYVTYFSAQWDFKGETAFGTDDLWNIGNSRNNGYPYLNWQFPGDPGPQTPDPDAQPTNLTFSTSGSGPSSIIVKYSASETAQNYLVVRKAGSAPSFVPSNGTSYTTGTQGGDYIVYAGSGTTATDNNLSLGSSYYYAVFAYNGSGSATKYLTSNPLSGNIHLNSGNSQTVSGSGSVSAGFPGVGVTVTFPGGTAGTTIDASKTNSVPASNFAALPGVRGMKNLYFTITSSNATPGTYTLVLDFSSLPDMTEAKWNKFKIMKRADNSAPWIDVTAAPHNATIVSRNTDGIWGKFTVSGLTSFSEFGGGEESVTHTVTSNSNDITVDGSLRKLINTADAGDVITFNTATWGGSRTITVADSAIYIYKDLTIRGIDGGIILDGNNASKVLLVGSSVEDPLEPVVRLEKLIITRGNDPADRVGGIDNYGDLTMVNCVVADNRDLGVSAGTGAVGGILSNGEVTLINCTVAGNTGAATDGGIGGIYA
;
A
#
# COMPACT_ATOMS: atom_id res chain seq x y z
N ASN A 1 22.55 -51.04 23.33
CA ASN A 1 22.29 -49.80 24.10
C ASN A 1 23.44 -49.59 25.08
N VAL A 2 24.30 -48.60 24.83
CA VAL A 2 25.45 -48.27 25.69
C VAL A 2 25.50 -46.75 25.85
N GLY A 3 25.67 -46.28 27.08
CA GLY A 3 25.81 -44.86 27.41
C GLY A 3 27.20 -44.57 27.99
N MET A 4 27.95 -43.70 27.35
CA MET A 4 29.25 -43.22 27.82
C MET A 4 29.05 -41.86 28.52
N VAL A 5 29.08 -41.86 29.85
CA VAL A 5 28.77 -40.67 30.66
C VAL A 5 30.05 -39.99 31.13
N ASN A 6 30.20 -38.69 30.85
CA ASN A 6 31.37 -37.89 31.19
C ASN A 6 32.71 -38.52 30.77
N ALA A 7 32.74 -39.15 29.60
CA ALA A 7 33.94 -39.77 29.07
C ALA A 7 34.92 -38.70 28.57
N SER A 8 36.19 -38.80 28.96
CA SER A 8 37.29 -37.97 28.43
C SER A 8 38.19 -38.86 27.58
N VAL A 9 37.95 -38.86 26.28
CA VAL A 9 38.67 -39.71 25.32
C VAL A 9 39.71 -38.87 24.58
N SER A 10 40.96 -39.31 24.57
CA SER A 10 42.03 -38.71 23.79
C SER A 10 42.73 -39.76 22.96
N GLY A 11 42.95 -39.49 21.68
CA GLY A 11 43.66 -40.38 20.77
C GLY A 11 44.23 -39.64 19.57
N LYS A 12 44.76 -40.39 18.61
CA LYS A 12 45.32 -39.82 17.38
C LYS A 12 44.26 -39.83 16.27
N ASP A 13 43.98 -40.98 15.68
CA ASP A 13 43.05 -41.12 14.55
C ASP A 13 41.84 -41.94 14.98
N ASP A 14 40.71 -41.78 14.30
CA ASP A 14 39.47 -42.54 14.49
C ASP A 14 39.04 -42.57 15.97
N CYS A 15 38.81 -41.41 16.57
CA CYS A 15 38.43 -41.31 17.98
C CYS A 15 36.93 -41.07 18.12
N GLY A 16 36.26 -41.94 18.86
CA GLY A 16 34.86 -41.78 19.23
C GLY A 16 34.65 -42.02 20.72
N GLY A 17 33.69 -41.33 21.33
CA GLY A 17 33.35 -41.51 22.73
C GLY A 17 32.90 -42.94 23.07
N LEU A 18 32.26 -43.63 22.12
CA LEU A 18 31.86 -45.03 22.23
C LEU A 18 32.80 -45.96 21.45
N ALA A 19 33.09 -45.63 20.20
CA ALA A 19 33.89 -46.49 19.32
C ALA A 19 34.77 -45.66 18.40
N GLY A 20 36.02 -46.08 18.23
CA GLY A 20 36.92 -45.41 17.29
C GLY A 20 36.49 -45.61 15.83
N ARG A 21 36.28 -46.88 15.45
CA ARG A 21 35.83 -47.25 14.11
C ARG A 21 34.78 -48.35 14.17
N ILE A 22 33.72 -48.23 13.38
CA ILE A 22 32.75 -49.30 13.14
C ILE A 22 32.81 -49.73 11.69
N VAL A 23 32.76 -51.04 11.43
CA VAL A 23 32.86 -51.63 10.09
C VAL A 23 31.76 -52.67 9.95
N PHE A 24 30.91 -52.57 8.92
CA PHE A 24 29.79 -53.51 8.65
C PHE A 24 28.96 -53.86 9.91
N SER A 25 28.70 -52.85 10.76
CA SER A 25 28.10 -53.05 12.09
C SER A 25 27.08 -51.96 12.41
N SER A 26 26.26 -52.21 13.43
CA SER A 26 25.22 -51.29 13.89
C SER A 26 25.49 -50.75 15.28
N VAL A 27 25.18 -49.47 15.49
CA VAL A 27 25.16 -48.79 16.79
C VAL A 27 23.76 -48.21 16.98
N THR A 28 23.03 -48.71 17.97
CA THR A 28 21.61 -48.38 18.15
C THR A 28 21.28 -48.09 19.60
N ASN A 29 20.51 -47.01 19.85
CA ASN A 29 20.13 -46.53 21.18
C ASN A 29 21.36 -46.36 22.09
N CYS A 30 22.38 -45.69 21.57
CA CYS A 30 23.64 -45.43 22.28
C CYS A 30 23.91 -43.94 22.36
N TYR A 31 24.66 -43.52 23.37
CA TYR A 31 25.01 -42.12 23.52
C TYR A 31 26.36 -41.89 24.19
N SER A 32 26.90 -40.69 24.03
CA SER A 32 28.11 -40.24 24.69
C SER A 32 28.00 -38.79 25.18
N THR A 33 28.71 -38.49 26.26
CA THR A 33 28.83 -37.15 26.87
C THR A 33 30.27 -36.98 27.39
N GLY A 34 30.71 -35.75 27.64
CA GLY A 34 32.09 -35.45 28.06
C GLY A 34 32.91 -34.77 26.96
N SER A 35 34.12 -35.25 26.68
CA SER A 35 35.02 -34.69 25.68
C SER A 35 35.72 -35.78 24.85
N VAL A 36 35.90 -35.51 23.55
CA VAL A 36 36.69 -36.34 22.64
C VAL A 36 37.70 -35.44 21.94
N THR A 37 38.98 -35.78 22.06
CA THR A 37 40.07 -35.02 21.44
C THR A 37 40.97 -35.92 20.61
N GLY A 38 41.32 -35.48 19.41
CA GLY A 38 42.36 -36.17 18.65
C GLY A 38 42.90 -35.40 17.46
N VAL A 39 43.32 -36.12 16.43
CA VAL A 39 44.01 -35.58 15.24
C VAL A 39 43.11 -35.69 14.02
N SER A 40 42.68 -36.90 13.64
CA SER A 40 41.87 -37.16 12.43
C SER A 40 40.62 -38.00 12.72
N TYR A 41 39.50 -37.68 12.05
CA TYR A 41 38.23 -38.42 12.12
C TYR A 41 37.72 -38.59 13.54
N ILE A 42 37.33 -37.47 14.14
CA ILE A 42 36.92 -37.42 15.55
C ILE A 42 35.41 -37.24 15.62
N GLY A 43 34.71 -38.18 16.24
CA GLY A 43 33.29 -38.09 16.49
C GLY A 43 32.97 -38.06 17.97
N GLY A 44 31.93 -37.36 18.37
CA GLY A 44 31.49 -37.43 19.77
C GLY A 44 31.07 -38.84 20.19
N LEU A 45 30.49 -39.62 19.27
CA LEU A 45 30.11 -41.03 19.49
C LEU A 45 31.03 -42.01 18.74
N VAL A 46 31.21 -41.82 17.43
CA VAL A 46 31.98 -42.73 16.55
C VAL A 46 32.99 -41.95 15.73
N GLY A 47 34.26 -42.36 15.72
CA GLY A 47 35.28 -41.72 14.86
C GLY A 47 35.01 -41.93 13.37
N ASP A 48 35.14 -43.18 12.89
CA ASP A 48 34.90 -43.57 11.49
C ASP A 48 33.83 -44.66 11.37
N SER A 49 32.79 -44.42 10.57
CA SER A 49 31.72 -45.36 10.26
C SER A 49 31.87 -45.85 8.82
N TYR A 50 32.39 -47.06 8.65
CA TYR A 50 32.64 -47.69 7.35
C TYR A 50 31.59 -48.75 7.05
N SER A 51 30.67 -48.46 6.12
CA SER A 51 29.50 -49.32 5.86
C SER A 51 28.73 -49.68 7.14
N GLY A 52 28.74 -48.77 8.12
CA GLY A 52 28.08 -48.91 9.41
C GLY A 52 26.68 -48.30 9.42
N THR A 53 25.88 -48.66 10.42
CA THR A 53 24.55 -48.07 10.64
C THR A 53 24.45 -47.51 12.06
N ILE A 54 24.12 -46.22 12.18
CA ILE A 54 23.93 -45.54 13.46
C ILE A 54 22.47 -45.08 13.55
N THR A 55 21.77 -45.42 14.64
CA THR A 55 20.32 -45.21 14.74
C THR A 55 19.87 -44.89 16.16
N ASN A 56 19.02 -43.87 16.32
CA ASN A 56 18.51 -43.45 17.64
C ASN A 56 19.65 -43.17 18.63
N CYS A 57 20.70 -42.50 18.14
CA CYS A 57 21.91 -42.25 18.90
C CYS A 57 22.12 -40.76 19.11
N TYR A 58 22.86 -40.39 20.16
CA TYR A 58 23.20 -38.99 20.36
C TYR A 58 24.55 -38.76 21.02
N SER A 59 25.07 -37.56 20.87
CA SER A 59 26.27 -37.11 21.58
C SER A 59 26.12 -35.68 22.05
N THR A 60 26.43 -35.45 23.33
CA THR A 60 26.59 -34.10 23.88
C THR A 60 28.07 -33.79 24.16
N ALA A 61 28.98 -34.65 23.72
CA ALA A 61 30.41 -34.50 23.98
C ALA A 61 31.02 -33.36 23.17
N THR A 62 31.89 -32.56 23.79
CA THR A 62 32.70 -31.57 23.08
C THR A 62 33.76 -32.28 22.27
N VAL A 63 33.88 -31.94 20.99
CA VAL A 63 34.79 -32.56 20.03
C VAL A 63 35.85 -31.55 19.60
N SER A 64 37.11 -31.90 19.77
CA SER A 64 38.23 -31.06 19.35
C SER A 64 39.27 -31.86 18.57
N GLY A 65 39.80 -31.26 17.50
CA GLY A 65 40.85 -31.88 16.71
C GLY A 65 41.87 -30.89 16.20
N THR A 66 42.75 -31.36 15.33
CA THR A 66 43.80 -30.52 14.73
C THR A 66 43.90 -30.63 13.20
N THR A 67 43.32 -31.68 12.60
CA THR A 67 43.33 -31.86 11.14
C THR A 67 42.13 -32.69 10.65
N TYR A 68 42.01 -32.86 9.33
CA TYR A 68 40.94 -33.62 8.67
C TYR A 68 39.55 -33.23 9.18
N SER A 69 38.72 -34.20 9.55
CA SER A 69 37.31 -33.96 9.83
C SER A 69 36.91 -34.36 11.24
N GLY A 70 35.93 -33.62 11.79
CA GLY A 70 35.32 -33.92 13.06
C GLY A 70 33.85 -33.56 13.10
N GLY A 71 33.06 -34.39 13.79
CA GLY A 71 31.62 -34.22 13.89
C GLY A 71 31.10 -34.43 15.32
N GLY A 72 30.05 -33.71 15.69
CA GLY A 72 29.48 -33.82 17.04
C GLY A 72 28.97 -35.22 17.37
N LEU A 73 28.52 -35.99 16.36
CA LEU A 73 28.17 -37.41 16.50
C LEU A 73 29.23 -38.32 15.85
N VAL A 74 29.57 -38.06 14.58
CA VAL A 74 30.43 -38.93 13.78
C VAL A 74 31.54 -38.14 13.09
N GLY A 75 32.79 -38.58 13.20
CA GLY A 75 33.92 -37.92 12.50
C GLY A 75 33.83 -38.10 10.99
N GLN A 76 33.67 -39.34 10.53
CA GLN A 76 33.50 -39.72 9.14
C GLN A 76 32.43 -40.80 8.96
N ASN A 77 31.51 -40.59 8.01
CA ASN A 77 30.50 -41.55 7.58
C ASN A 77 30.82 -41.94 6.13
N ASN A 78 31.24 -43.18 5.89
CA ASN A 78 31.89 -43.57 4.64
C ASN A 78 31.40 -44.91 4.08
N THR A 79 31.29 -44.97 2.76
CA THR A 79 31.05 -46.20 1.98
C THR A 79 29.72 -46.84 2.34
N ASP A 80 28.63 -46.28 1.80
CA ASP A 80 27.26 -46.79 1.99
C ASP A 80 26.85 -46.83 3.48
N ALA A 81 27.45 -45.96 4.31
CA ALA A 81 27.16 -45.88 5.73
C ALA A 81 25.92 -45.01 5.99
N ILE A 82 25.19 -45.34 7.06
CA ILE A 82 23.86 -44.79 7.34
C ILE A 82 23.84 -44.19 8.74
N ILE A 83 23.40 -42.93 8.86
CA ILE A 83 23.03 -42.31 10.13
C ILE A 83 21.56 -41.93 10.06
N ARG A 84 20.75 -42.34 11.03
CA ARG A 84 19.34 -41.92 11.07
C ARG A 84 18.83 -41.66 12.48
N ASN A 85 17.82 -40.79 12.60
CA ASN A 85 17.11 -40.55 13.86
C ASN A 85 18.06 -40.19 15.01
N SER A 86 19.09 -39.38 14.74
CA SER A 86 20.19 -39.14 15.68
C SER A 86 20.47 -37.65 15.85
N TYR A 87 21.13 -37.26 16.94
CA TYR A 87 21.43 -35.84 17.17
C TYR A 87 22.74 -35.57 17.89
N ALA A 88 23.24 -34.35 17.76
CA ALA A 88 24.41 -33.89 18.49
C ALA A 88 24.26 -32.46 19.02
N THR A 89 24.66 -32.24 20.28
CA THR A 89 24.58 -30.92 20.93
C THR A 89 25.92 -30.40 21.42
N GLY A 90 26.98 -31.22 21.35
CA GLY A 90 28.33 -30.83 21.78
C GLY A 90 29.03 -29.93 20.74
N ASN A 91 29.88 -29.03 21.21
CA ASN A 91 30.62 -28.11 20.35
C ASN A 91 31.73 -28.84 19.57
N VAL A 92 32.02 -28.38 18.36
CA VAL A 92 33.03 -28.96 17.46
C VAL A 92 34.05 -27.90 17.06
N SER A 93 35.36 -28.16 17.23
CA SER A 93 36.41 -27.18 16.94
C SER A 93 37.76 -27.78 16.49
N GLY A 94 38.55 -26.98 15.78
CA GLY A 94 39.98 -27.24 15.52
C GLY A 94 40.31 -28.03 14.25
N PHE A 95 39.32 -28.32 13.40
CA PHE A 95 39.50 -29.15 12.19
C PHE A 95 39.85 -28.31 10.94
N THR A 96 40.74 -28.85 10.11
CA THR A 96 41.28 -28.16 8.91
C THR A 96 40.69 -28.65 7.58
N GLN A 97 39.90 -29.72 7.57
CA GLN A 97 39.06 -30.09 6.43
C GLN A 97 37.59 -29.86 6.76
N GLY A 98 36.87 -30.82 7.36
CA GLY A 98 35.44 -30.69 7.63
C GLY A 98 35.10 -30.61 9.12
N ALA A 99 34.45 -29.54 9.57
CA ALA A 99 33.85 -29.47 10.91
C ALA A 99 32.33 -29.45 10.76
N GLY A 100 31.61 -30.42 11.31
CA GLY A 100 30.15 -30.45 11.24
C GLY A 100 29.49 -30.66 12.59
N GLY A 101 28.34 -30.02 12.81
CA GLY A 101 27.62 -30.16 14.07
C GLY A 101 27.17 -31.61 14.35
N LEU A 102 26.79 -32.37 13.31
CA LEU A 102 26.49 -33.80 13.41
C LEU A 102 27.64 -34.66 12.85
N VAL A 103 28.09 -34.38 11.63
CA VAL A 103 29.08 -35.20 10.91
C VAL A 103 30.23 -34.37 10.34
N GLY A 104 31.47 -34.82 10.50
CA GLY A 104 32.61 -34.13 9.91
C GLY A 104 32.67 -34.29 8.39
N ASN A 105 32.55 -35.53 7.90
CA ASN A 105 32.55 -35.87 6.48
C ASN A 105 31.55 -37.00 6.17
N ASN A 106 30.54 -36.72 5.35
CA ASN A 106 29.63 -37.70 4.77
C ASN A 106 30.09 -38.03 3.35
N HIS A 107 30.52 -39.27 3.10
CA HIS A 107 31.33 -39.63 1.95
C HIS A 107 30.94 -40.97 1.31
N THR A 108 30.99 -41.02 -0.02
CA THR A 108 30.82 -42.23 -0.85
C THR A 108 29.49 -42.93 -0.61
N ARG A 109 28.42 -42.43 -1.26
CA ARG A 109 27.05 -42.99 -1.22
C ARG A 109 26.48 -43.18 0.19
N SER A 110 26.97 -42.38 1.14
CA SER A 110 26.54 -42.47 2.52
C SER A 110 25.32 -41.58 2.75
N THR A 111 24.45 -41.98 3.67
CA THR A 111 23.15 -41.33 3.86
C THR A 111 22.97 -40.89 5.31
N ILE A 112 22.39 -39.71 5.47
CA ILE A 112 21.99 -39.18 6.78
C ILE A 112 20.55 -38.74 6.70
N SER A 113 19.70 -39.20 7.62
CA SER A 113 18.29 -38.80 7.63
C SER A 113 17.74 -38.51 9.01
N ASN A 114 16.71 -37.67 9.07
CA ASN A 114 15.90 -37.43 10.27
C ASN A 114 16.78 -37.12 11.49
N SER A 115 17.68 -36.15 11.38
CA SER A 115 18.72 -35.91 12.40
C SER A 115 18.96 -34.42 12.59
N TYR A 116 19.50 -34.02 13.74
CA TYR A 116 19.74 -32.60 14.00
C TYR A 116 20.99 -32.30 14.82
N SER A 117 21.49 -31.07 14.70
CA SER A 117 22.62 -30.57 15.49
C SER A 117 22.38 -29.19 16.08
N THR A 118 22.79 -28.99 17.33
CA THR A 118 22.66 -27.69 18.03
C THR A 118 23.98 -27.17 18.60
N GLY A 119 25.07 -27.94 18.48
CA GLY A 119 26.39 -27.54 18.97
C GLY A 119 27.06 -26.51 18.08
N ASN A 120 27.83 -25.59 18.67
CA ASN A 120 28.57 -24.58 17.92
C ASN A 120 29.74 -25.22 17.17
N VAL A 121 30.01 -24.76 15.95
CA VAL A 121 31.00 -25.35 15.04
C VAL A 121 32.03 -24.30 14.62
N SER A 122 33.31 -24.63 14.76
CA SER A 122 34.41 -23.83 14.21
C SER A 122 35.46 -24.67 13.48
N GLY A 123 35.93 -24.20 12.32
CA GLY A 123 36.88 -24.93 11.48
C GLY A 123 37.06 -24.33 10.09
N ARG A 124 37.72 -25.07 9.18
CA ARG A 124 37.95 -24.60 7.80
C ARG A 124 36.73 -24.70 6.89
N TYR A 125 36.17 -25.90 6.72
CA TYR A 125 34.87 -26.09 6.08
C TYR A 125 33.87 -26.42 7.18
N ALA A 126 33.47 -25.37 7.90
CA ALA A 126 32.52 -25.49 9.00
C ALA A 126 31.08 -25.43 8.45
N GLY A 127 30.29 -26.45 8.74
CA GLY A 127 28.85 -26.47 8.49
C GLY A 127 28.07 -26.74 9.76
N GLY A 128 26.93 -26.07 9.94
CA GLY A 128 26.08 -26.25 11.13
C GLY A 128 25.65 -27.70 11.34
N PHE A 129 25.49 -28.47 10.27
CA PHE A 129 25.15 -29.89 10.29
C PHE A 129 26.30 -30.79 9.83
N ALA A 130 26.83 -30.56 8.63
CA ALA A 130 27.93 -31.35 8.07
C ALA A 130 29.10 -30.47 7.63
N GLY A 131 30.32 -30.89 7.93
CA GLY A 131 31.50 -30.22 7.41
C GLY A 131 31.62 -30.41 5.91
N ILE A 132 31.57 -31.67 5.47
CA ILE A 132 31.66 -32.08 4.06
C ILE A 132 30.53 -33.07 3.73
N ASN A 133 29.84 -32.87 2.61
CA ASN A 133 28.93 -33.86 2.00
C ASN A 133 29.38 -34.16 0.56
N SER A 134 29.78 -35.39 0.25
CA SER A 134 30.45 -35.67 -1.03
C SER A 134 30.28 -37.08 -1.59
N SER A 135 30.60 -37.23 -2.88
CA SER A 135 30.64 -38.50 -3.63
C SER A 135 29.30 -39.22 -3.65
N ASN A 136 28.26 -38.54 -4.16
CA ASN A 136 26.89 -39.03 -4.29
C ASN A 136 26.26 -39.42 -2.95
N SER A 137 26.65 -38.72 -1.88
CA SER A 137 26.06 -38.88 -0.56
C SER A 137 24.83 -37.97 -0.40
N SER A 138 23.94 -38.30 0.53
CA SER A 138 22.71 -37.54 0.76
C SER A 138 22.46 -37.24 2.23
N ILE A 139 21.86 -36.08 2.47
CA ILE A 139 21.37 -35.67 3.79
C ILE A 139 19.89 -35.29 3.61
N THR A 140 18.99 -35.79 4.44
CA THR A 140 17.54 -35.61 4.19
C THR A 140 16.76 -35.41 5.48
N ASN A 141 15.85 -34.44 5.49
CA ASN A 141 15.00 -34.14 6.65
C ASN A 141 15.83 -33.90 7.92
N CYS A 142 16.83 -33.03 7.80
CA CYS A 142 17.77 -32.73 8.86
C CYS A 142 17.81 -31.22 9.15
N TYR A 143 18.22 -30.83 10.35
CA TYR A 143 18.38 -29.40 10.64
C TYR A 143 19.55 -29.05 11.57
N SER A 144 20.02 -27.79 11.51
CA SER A 144 21.03 -27.26 12.45
C SER A 144 20.71 -25.88 13.01
N THR A 145 21.13 -25.63 14.26
CA THR A 145 20.94 -24.33 14.95
C THR A 145 22.19 -23.76 15.61
N GLY A 146 23.29 -24.51 15.71
CA GLY A 146 24.51 -24.04 16.36
C GLY A 146 25.20 -22.92 15.57
N SER A 147 25.91 -22.02 16.27
CA SER A 147 26.67 -20.95 15.60
C SER A 147 27.82 -21.54 14.78
N VAL A 148 28.07 -20.97 13.60
CA VAL A 148 29.10 -21.45 12.67
C VAL A 148 30.17 -20.37 12.50
N THR A 149 31.42 -20.73 12.81
CA THR A 149 32.60 -19.88 12.59
C THR A 149 33.57 -20.57 11.62
N SER A 150 33.59 -20.13 10.37
CA SER A 150 34.44 -20.72 9.32
C SER A 150 35.57 -19.77 8.91
N ASN A 151 36.73 -20.31 8.52
CA ASN A 151 37.83 -19.54 7.91
C ASN A 151 38.00 -19.78 6.40
N SER A 152 37.11 -20.59 5.80
CA SER A 152 36.96 -20.80 4.35
C SER A 152 35.47 -20.96 4.01
N ASN A 153 35.11 -21.21 2.75
CA ASN A 153 33.73 -21.18 2.23
C ASN A 153 32.66 -21.66 3.23
N TYR A 154 31.62 -20.84 3.40
CA TYR A 154 30.65 -20.87 4.49
C TYR A 154 29.45 -21.77 4.19
N GLY A 155 28.88 -22.38 5.22
CA GLY A 155 27.45 -22.66 5.17
C GLY A 155 26.77 -22.88 6.51
N GLY A 156 25.59 -22.27 6.66
CA GLY A 156 24.74 -22.45 7.82
C GLY A 156 24.33 -23.91 8.06
N PHE A 157 24.33 -24.74 7.01
CA PHE A 157 24.05 -26.18 7.10
C PHE A 157 25.27 -27.04 6.70
N ILE A 158 25.89 -26.77 5.53
CA ILE A 158 27.05 -27.53 5.00
C ILE A 158 28.24 -26.63 4.67
N GLY A 159 29.45 -27.02 5.09
CA GLY A 159 30.68 -26.27 4.82
C GLY A 159 31.26 -26.49 3.42
N PHE A 160 31.20 -27.71 2.89
CA PHE A 160 31.66 -28.06 1.54
C PHE A 160 30.86 -29.21 0.94
N MET A 161 30.59 -29.16 -0.37
CA MET A 161 29.97 -30.28 -1.06
C MET A 161 30.42 -30.44 -2.51
N ASN A 162 30.18 -31.63 -3.07
CA ASN A 162 30.20 -31.89 -4.52
C ASN A 162 28.88 -32.56 -4.96
N THR A 163 28.89 -33.53 -5.87
CA THR A 163 27.68 -34.22 -6.37
C THR A 163 26.89 -34.89 -5.24
N SER A 164 26.03 -34.15 -4.55
CA SER A 164 25.31 -34.56 -3.33
C SER A 164 24.04 -33.72 -3.17
N THR A 165 23.08 -34.17 -2.37
CA THR A 165 21.76 -33.52 -2.22
C THR A 165 21.32 -33.40 -0.76
N GLU A 166 20.49 -32.39 -0.49
CA GLU A 166 20.02 -32.02 0.85
C GLU A 166 18.49 -31.80 0.96
N PRO A 167 17.62 -32.68 0.42
CA PRO A 167 16.18 -32.43 0.39
C PRO A 167 15.59 -32.31 1.80
N GLY A 168 14.68 -31.35 1.98
CA GLY A 168 13.97 -31.13 3.24
C GLY A 168 14.87 -30.73 4.41
N CYS A 169 16.07 -30.20 4.15
CA CYS A 169 17.01 -29.79 5.20
C CYS A 169 16.94 -28.29 5.49
N PHE A 170 17.14 -27.90 6.76
CA PHE A 170 17.01 -26.52 7.22
C PHE A 170 18.15 -26.08 8.12
N TRP A 171 18.46 -24.79 8.14
CA TRP A 171 19.25 -24.20 9.23
C TRP A 171 18.61 -22.90 9.71
N ASP A 172 18.86 -22.61 10.98
CA ASP A 172 18.45 -21.35 11.59
C ASP A 172 19.42 -20.23 11.21
N THR A 173 18.99 -19.26 10.42
CA THR A 173 19.86 -18.17 9.92
C THR A 173 20.29 -17.19 11.00
N GLU A 174 19.56 -17.14 12.11
CA GLU A 174 19.79 -16.17 13.19
C GLU A 174 20.73 -16.78 14.23
N THR A 175 20.48 -18.01 14.69
CA THR A 175 21.35 -18.66 15.68
C THR A 175 22.65 -19.18 15.07
N SER A 176 22.65 -19.56 13.78
CA SER A 176 23.88 -19.96 13.09
C SER A 176 24.82 -18.80 12.81
N LEU A 177 24.29 -17.56 12.80
CA LEU A 177 24.96 -16.35 12.31
C LEU A 177 25.36 -16.44 10.83
N GLN A 178 24.66 -17.27 10.05
CA GLN A 178 24.92 -17.49 8.62
C GLN A 178 23.67 -17.27 7.77
N ILE A 179 23.80 -16.50 6.70
CA ILE A 179 22.71 -16.22 5.74
C ILE A 179 22.78 -17.08 4.47
N THR A 180 23.84 -17.88 4.29
CA THR A 180 24.03 -18.75 3.12
C THR A 180 24.49 -20.15 3.53
N THR A 181 24.29 -21.11 2.64
CA THR A 181 24.90 -22.45 2.68
C THR A 181 25.28 -22.90 1.28
N LEU A 182 26.12 -23.93 1.18
CA LEU A 182 26.22 -24.73 -0.03
C LEU A 182 25.09 -25.76 -0.07
N GLY A 183 24.55 -26.00 -1.27
CA GLY A 183 23.56 -27.04 -1.52
C GLY A 183 22.11 -26.57 -1.52
N GLU A 184 21.21 -27.52 -1.33
CA GLU A 184 19.75 -27.32 -1.47
C GLU A 184 19.03 -27.10 -0.14
N ALA A 185 19.73 -27.17 0.99
CA ALA A 185 19.12 -26.85 2.27
C ALA A 185 18.56 -25.42 2.25
N VAL A 186 17.56 -25.14 3.08
CA VAL A 186 16.87 -23.84 3.10
C VAL A 186 17.07 -23.13 4.45
N GLY A 187 17.54 -21.90 4.39
CA GLY A 187 17.70 -21.03 5.55
C GLY A 187 16.34 -20.53 6.03
N LYS A 188 16.11 -20.61 7.34
CA LYS A 188 14.87 -20.21 8.00
C LYS A 188 15.20 -19.35 9.22
N SER A 189 14.37 -18.35 9.50
CA SER A 189 14.44 -17.58 10.75
C SER A 189 14.17 -18.46 11.97
N THR A 190 14.51 -17.99 13.18
CA THR A 190 14.23 -18.73 14.42
C THR A 190 12.75 -19.02 14.58
N SER A 191 11.88 -18.07 14.23
CA SER A 191 10.44 -18.23 14.33
C SER A 191 9.92 -19.30 13.36
N GLU A 192 10.39 -19.31 12.11
CA GLU A 192 10.07 -20.34 11.14
C GLU A 192 10.61 -21.73 11.56
N MET A 193 11.82 -21.81 12.12
CA MET A 193 12.41 -23.06 12.61
C MET A 193 11.71 -23.64 13.85
N LYS A 194 10.96 -22.82 14.58
CA LYS A 194 10.12 -23.28 15.71
C LYS A 194 8.67 -23.51 15.30
N ASN A 195 8.38 -23.47 14.00
CA ASN A 195 7.06 -23.62 13.45
C ASN A 195 6.88 -25.02 12.82
N TYR A 196 5.93 -25.79 13.36
CA TYR A 196 5.50 -27.09 12.82
C TYR A 196 5.23 -27.08 11.31
N VAL A 197 4.58 -26.02 10.80
CA VAL A 197 4.17 -25.91 9.39
C VAL A 197 5.37 -25.90 8.44
N THR A 198 6.51 -25.35 8.87
CA THR A 198 7.76 -25.34 8.10
C THR A 198 8.16 -26.76 7.70
N TYR A 199 8.08 -27.70 8.64
CA TYR A 199 8.50 -29.08 8.46
C TYR A 199 7.40 -29.95 7.85
N PHE A 200 6.14 -29.72 8.21
CA PHE A 200 5.01 -30.39 7.58
C PHE A 200 4.95 -30.10 6.08
N SER A 201 5.17 -28.85 5.67
CA SER A 201 5.22 -28.47 4.24
C SER A 201 6.40 -29.11 3.51
N ALA A 202 7.44 -29.51 4.25
CA ALA A 202 8.60 -30.23 3.76
C ALA A 202 8.43 -31.76 3.84
N GLN A 203 7.22 -32.25 4.13
CA GLN A 203 6.86 -33.66 4.19
C GLN A 203 7.58 -34.45 5.30
N TRP A 204 7.83 -33.81 6.44
CA TRP A 204 8.36 -34.50 7.62
C TRP A 204 7.25 -35.30 8.32
N ASP A 205 7.55 -36.54 8.69
CA ASP A 205 6.64 -37.43 9.44
C ASP A 205 6.64 -37.04 10.94
N PHE A 206 5.55 -36.40 11.37
CA PHE A 206 5.34 -35.92 12.75
C PHE A 206 4.31 -36.76 13.51
N LYS A 207 4.51 -36.92 14.81
CA LYS A 207 3.61 -37.71 15.64
C LYS A 207 2.12 -37.41 15.45
N GLY A 208 1.36 -38.43 15.05
CA GLY A 208 -0.10 -38.39 14.91
C GLY A 208 -0.60 -37.80 13.59
N GLU A 209 0.30 -37.45 12.67
CA GLU A 209 -0.05 -37.18 11.27
C GLU A 209 -0.04 -38.49 10.46
N THR A 210 -0.73 -38.55 9.32
CA THR A 210 -0.78 -39.75 8.45
C THR A 210 -0.55 -39.44 6.97
N ALA A 211 -0.25 -38.19 6.63
CA ALA A 211 -0.08 -37.71 5.27
C ALA A 211 1.31 -38.01 4.71
N PHE A 212 2.35 -38.06 5.56
CA PHE A 212 3.74 -38.28 5.14
C PHE A 212 4.39 -39.52 5.76
N GLY A 213 3.65 -40.28 6.54
CA GLY A 213 4.07 -41.56 7.10
C GLY A 213 3.20 -41.96 8.28
N THR A 214 3.57 -43.05 8.95
CA THR A 214 2.98 -43.47 10.23
C THR A 214 4.07 -43.82 11.24
N ASP A 215 5.33 -43.46 10.96
CA ASP A 215 6.46 -43.80 11.81
C ASP A 215 6.60 -42.82 12.99
N ASP A 216 5.88 -41.69 12.97
CA ASP A 216 5.82 -40.70 14.04
C ASP A 216 7.23 -40.23 14.46
N LEU A 217 8.08 -39.89 13.49
CA LEU A 217 9.51 -39.67 13.71
C LEU A 217 9.81 -38.39 14.49
N TRP A 218 9.08 -37.32 14.17
CA TRP A 218 9.31 -35.98 14.71
C TRP A 218 8.19 -35.54 15.65
N ASN A 219 8.54 -34.65 16.58
CA ASN A 219 7.60 -33.92 17.41
C ASN A 219 8.14 -32.50 17.66
N ILE A 220 7.29 -31.55 18.04
CA ILE A 220 7.68 -30.15 18.27
C ILE A 220 6.84 -29.54 19.38
N GLY A 221 7.41 -28.58 20.10
CA GLY A 221 6.78 -27.95 21.26
C GLY A 221 7.03 -28.74 22.55
N ASN A 222 6.02 -28.85 23.41
CA ASN A 222 6.09 -29.61 24.68
C ASN A 222 7.24 -29.18 25.62
N SER A 223 7.67 -27.91 25.53
CA SER A 223 8.85 -27.37 26.23
C SER A 223 10.14 -28.16 25.99
N ARG A 224 10.23 -28.87 24.86
CA ARG A 224 11.42 -29.63 24.45
C ARG A 224 12.30 -28.80 23.54
N ASN A 225 13.60 -29.10 23.57
CA ASN A 225 14.57 -28.70 22.56
C ASN A 225 14.49 -27.21 22.16
N ASN A 226 14.24 -26.33 23.14
CA ASN A 226 14.09 -24.89 22.95
C ASN A 226 13.03 -24.48 21.90
N GLY A 227 12.00 -25.32 21.69
CA GLY A 227 10.92 -25.08 20.74
C GLY A 227 11.19 -25.57 19.30
N TYR A 228 12.40 -26.03 18.99
CA TYR A 228 12.70 -26.67 17.70
C TYR A 228 12.17 -28.12 17.67
N PRO A 229 11.97 -28.73 16.48
CA PRO A 229 11.60 -30.13 16.40
C PRO A 229 12.58 -31.04 17.13
N TYR A 230 12.09 -32.08 17.75
CA TYR A 230 12.90 -33.12 18.38
C TYR A 230 12.43 -34.48 17.89
N LEU A 231 13.30 -35.47 18.01
CA LEU A 231 12.96 -36.82 17.59
C LEU A 231 12.03 -37.44 18.62
N ASN A 232 10.88 -37.93 18.18
CA ASN A 232 9.81 -38.40 19.07
C ASN A 232 10.27 -39.53 20.01
N TRP A 233 11.23 -40.37 19.58
CA TRP A 233 11.80 -41.42 20.43
C TRP A 233 12.48 -40.89 21.69
N GLN A 234 12.88 -39.62 21.73
CA GLN A 234 13.43 -38.99 22.94
C GLN A 234 12.38 -38.87 24.04
N PHE A 235 11.12 -38.62 23.67
CA PHE A 235 10.00 -38.40 24.58
C PHE A 235 8.70 -39.02 24.02
N PRO A 236 8.60 -40.36 23.93
CA PRO A 236 7.48 -41.02 23.26
C PRO A 236 6.13 -40.80 23.96
N GLY A 237 6.13 -40.34 25.22
CA GLY A 237 4.92 -40.01 25.98
C GLY A 237 4.37 -38.60 25.74
N ASP A 238 5.13 -37.70 25.10
CA ASP A 238 4.65 -36.35 24.81
C ASP A 238 3.46 -36.41 23.83
N PRO A 239 2.43 -35.55 23.95
CA PRO A 239 1.35 -35.49 22.96
C PRO A 239 1.89 -35.09 21.59
N GLY A 240 1.06 -35.17 20.54
CA GLY A 240 1.42 -34.71 19.19
C GLY A 240 1.84 -33.23 19.16
N PRO A 241 2.29 -32.74 17.98
CA PRO A 241 2.85 -31.40 17.80
C PRO A 241 2.06 -30.31 18.52
N GLN A 242 2.76 -29.51 19.34
CA GLN A 242 2.22 -28.29 19.93
C GLN A 242 2.84 -27.09 19.21
N THR A 243 2.06 -26.37 18.41
CA THR A 243 2.48 -25.07 17.91
C THR A 243 2.54 -24.08 19.06
N PRO A 244 3.54 -23.19 19.13
CA PRO A 244 3.55 -22.10 20.11
C PRO A 244 2.25 -21.30 20.04
N ASP A 245 1.75 -20.87 21.19
CA ASP A 245 0.66 -19.89 21.22
C ASP A 245 1.14 -18.61 20.51
N PRO A 246 0.29 -17.94 19.70
CA PRO A 246 0.65 -16.62 19.20
C PRO A 246 0.77 -15.66 20.39
N ASP A 247 1.87 -14.92 20.45
CA ASP A 247 2.16 -13.97 21.53
C ASP A 247 1.82 -12.51 21.17
N ALA A 248 1.46 -12.25 19.91
CA ALA A 248 1.07 -10.95 19.41
C ALA A 248 -0.16 -11.01 18.47
N GLN A 249 -1.06 -10.05 18.61
CA GLN A 249 -2.16 -9.81 17.67
C GLN A 249 -1.63 -9.13 16.39
N PRO A 250 -2.36 -9.21 15.27
CA PRO A 250 -2.07 -8.36 14.10
C PRO A 250 -2.18 -6.87 14.46
N THR A 251 -1.65 -6.01 13.60
CA THR A 251 -1.68 -4.54 13.78
C THR A 251 -2.28 -3.83 12.56
N ASN A 252 -2.48 -2.51 12.62
CA ASN A 252 -2.89 -1.66 11.48
C ASN A 252 -4.19 -2.09 10.78
N LEU A 253 -5.29 -2.16 11.52
CA LEU A 253 -6.61 -2.48 10.93
C LEU A 253 -7.10 -1.35 10.02
N THR A 254 -7.42 -1.68 8.77
CA THR A 254 -7.82 -0.73 7.73
C THR A 254 -9.04 -1.21 6.97
N PHE A 255 -9.87 -0.28 6.49
CA PHE A 255 -11.11 -0.57 5.79
C PHE A 255 -11.16 0.15 4.44
N SER A 256 -11.55 -0.55 3.38
CA SER A 256 -11.79 0.06 2.07
C SER A 256 -12.99 -0.58 1.40
N THR A 257 -13.83 0.18 0.72
CA THR A 257 -14.96 -0.39 -0.01
C THR A 257 -14.50 -1.25 -1.18
N SER A 258 -15.18 -2.36 -1.41
CA SER A 258 -14.92 -3.17 -2.60
C SER A 258 -15.62 -2.52 -3.81
N GLY A 259 -15.02 -2.61 -5.01
CA GLY A 259 -15.51 -1.92 -6.22
C GLY A 259 -16.92 -2.31 -6.71
N SER A 260 -17.63 -3.18 -5.99
CA SER A 260 -18.98 -3.68 -6.31
C SER A 260 -20.11 -2.95 -5.58
N GLY A 261 -19.83 -1.85 -4.87
CA GLY A 261 -20.86 -0.99 -4.25
C GLY A 261 -20.77 -0.91 -2.72
N PRO A 262 -21.56 -0.03 -2.08
CA PRO A 262 -21.38 0.35 -0.67
C PRO A 262 -21.82 -0.72 0.35
N SER A 263 -22.31 -1.88 -0.11
CA SER A 263 -22.73 -3.02 0.72
C SER A 263 -21.61 -4.05 0.97
N SER A 264 -20.37 -3.73 0.61
CA SER A 264 -19.20 -4.58 0.83
C SER A 264 -17.94 -3.78 1.18
N ILE A 265 -17.15 -4.30 2.12
CA ILE A 265 -15.87 -3.71 2.49
C ILE A 265 -14.76 -4.76 2.47
N ILE A 266 -13.54 -4.29 2.34
CA ILE A 266 -12.31 -5.05 2.48
C ILE A 266 -11.71 -4.64 3.83
N VAL A 267 -11.50 -5.62 4.70
CA VAL A 267 -10.82 -5.51 5.98
C VAL A 267 -9.38 -5.96 5.79
N LYS A 268 -8.41 -5.08 6.06
CA LYS A 268 -6.97 -5.36 5.94
C LYS A 268 -6.24 -5.11 7.24
N TYR A 269 -5.18 -5.86 7.49
CA TYR A 269 -4.33 -5.71 8.66
C TYR A 269 -2.88 -6.13 8.35
N SER A 270 -1.93 -5.71 9.19
CA SER A 270 -0.54 -6.17 9.16
C SER A 270 -0.41 -7.48 9.93
N ALA A 271 0.35 -8.42 9.37
CA ALA A 271 0.60 -9.71 10.01
C ALA A 271 1.30 -9.53 11.37
N SER A 272 0.97 -10.42 12.31
CA SER A 272 1.74 -10.67 13.53
C SER A 272 2.97 -11.52 13.19
N GLU A 273 4.09 -11.27 13.87
CA GLU A 273 5.33 -12.02 13.69
C GLU A 273 5.22 -13.49 14.15
N THR A 274 4.24 -13.80 15.01
CA THR A 274 4.10 -15.11 15.66
C THR A 274 2.79 -15.83 15.32
N ALA A 275 1.87 -15.16 14.61
CA ALA A 275 0.60 -15.74 14.20
C ALA A 275 0.66 -16.33 12.78
N GLN A 276 0.17 -17.56 12.64
CA GLN A 276 0.04 -18.26 11.36
C GLN A 276 -1.25 -17.92 10.65
N ASN A 277 -2.30 -17.66 11.41
CA ASN A 277 -3.65 -17.45 10.91
C ASN A 277 -4.40 -16.39 11.72
N TYR A 278 -5.50 -15.92 11.14
CA TYR A 278 -6.33 -14.84 11.67
C TYR A 278 -7.80 -15.21 11.58
N LEU A 279 -8.52 -14.89 12.65
CA LEU A 279 -9.98 -14.99 12.72
C LEU A 279 -10.55 -13.57 12.77
N VAL A 280 -11.28 -13.18 11.72
CA VAL A 280 -11.93 -11.86 11.62
C VAL A 280 -13.39 -12.01 12.00
N VAL A 281 -13.80 -11.32 13.06
CA VAL A 281 -15.14 -11.36 13.63
C VAL A 281 -15.77 -9.97 13.53
N ARG A 282 -17.04 -9.89 13.16
CA ARG A 282 -17.82 -8.67 12.99
C ARG A 282 -19.09 -8.69 13.82
N LYS A 283 -19.53 -7.51 14.30
CA LYS A 283 -20.87 -7.29 14.82
C LYS A 283 -21.43 -5.93 14.39
N ALA A 284 -22.74 -5.88 14.11
CA ALA A 284 -23.43 -4.62 13.79
C ALA A 284 -23.84 -3.90 15.09
N GLY A 285 -23.68 -2.57 15.12
CA GLY A 285 -24.16 -1.69 16.20
C GLY A 285 -23.30 -1.65 17.47
N SER A 286 -22.52 -2.68 17.77
CA SER A 286 -21.60 -2.69 18.92
C SER A 286 -20.38 -3.59 18.67
N ALA A 287 -19.37 -3.51 19.55
CA ALA A 287 -18.19 -4.39 19.49
C ALA A 287 -18.57 -5.89 19.56
N PRO A 288 -17.83 -6.78 18.85
CA PRO A 288 -17.97 -8.22 19.00
C PRO A 288 -17.78 -8.66 20.46
N SER A 289 -18.62 -9.58 20.90
CA SER A 289 -18.55 -10.23 22.23
C SER A 289 -17.96 -11.64 22.17
N PHE A 290 -17.84 -12.20 20.97
CA PHE A 290 -17.33 -13.51 20.69
C PHE A 290 -15.84 -13.61 21.01
N VAL A 291 -15.49 -14.65 21.76
CA VAL A 291 -14.11 -15.03 22.06
C VAL A 291 -13.90 -16.46 21.55
N PRO A 292 -12.96 -16.71 20.64
CA PRO A 292 -12.72 -18.04 20.10
C PRO A 292 -12.17 -18.98 21.19
N SER A 293 -12.52 -20.25 21.10
CA SER A 293 -12.05 -21.31 21.99
C SER A 293 -10.93 -22.13 21.36
N ASN A 294 -9.89 -22.43 22.15
CA ASN A 294 -8.82 -23.32 21.72
C ASN A 294 -9.34 -24.71 21.30
N GLY A 295 -8.69 -25.32 20.32
CA GLY A 295 -9.04 -26.63 19.76
C GLY A 295 -10.31 -26.66 18.91
N THR A 296 -10.87 -25.49 18.58
CA THR A 296 -12.08 -25.36 17.75
C THR A 296 -11.75 -24.71 16.41
N SER A 297 -12.14 -25.34 15.32
CA SER A 297 -12.08 -24.74 13.98
C SER A 297 -13.33 -23.90 13.71
N TYR A 298 -13.14 -22.70 13.19
CA TYR A 298 -14.21 -21.77 12.84
C TYR A 298 -14.26 -21.53 11.33
N THR A 299 -15.48 -21.48 10.77
CA THR A 299 -15.73 -21.11 9.37
C THR A 299 -16.61 -19.86 9.31
N THR A 300 -16.73 -19.26 8.13
CA THR A 300 -17.59 -18.08 7.93
C THR A 300 -19.04 -18.38 8.32
N GLY A 301 -19.66 -17.44 9.03
CA GLY A 301 -21.03 -17.60 9.52
C GLY A 301 -21.28 -17.00 10.91
N THR A 302 -22.53 -17.13 11.37
CA THR A 302 -22.98 -16.53 12.64
C THR A 302 -22.55 -17.37 13.84
N GLN A 303 -22.03 -16.71 14.89
CA GLN A 303 -21.67 -17.31 16.17
C GLN A 303 -22.17 -16.42 17.31
N GLY A 304 -23.19 -16.85 18.04
CA GLY A 304 -23.67 -16.15 19.24
C GLY A 304 -24.11 -14.69 19.00
N GLY A 305 -24.61 -14.37 17.80
CA GLY A 305 -25.00 -13.00 17.42
C GLY A 305 -23.89 -12.16 16.80
N ASP A 306 -22.65 -12.67 16.77
CA ASP A 306 -21.54 -12.12 16.00
C ASP A 306 -21.35 -12.91 14.69
N TYR A 307 -20.55 -12.41 13.78
CA TYR A 307 -20.35 -13.02 12.47
C TYR A 307 -18.86 -13.21 12.15
N ILE A 308 -18.43 -14.44 11.89
CA ILE A 308 -17.09 -14.72 11.39
C ILE A 308 -17.05 -14.37 9.91
N VAL A 309 -16.24 -13.37 9.58
CA VAL A 309 -16.01 -12.89 8.22
C VAL A 309 -14.95 -13.74 7.52
N TYR A 310 -13.91 -14.14 8.25
CA TYR A 310 -12.76 -14.83 7.69
C TYR A 310 -12.03 -15.68 8.74
N ALA A 311 -11.51 -16.83 8.31
CA ALA A 311 -10.60 -17.67 9.08
C ALA A 311 -9.53 -18.23 8.13
N GLY A 312 -8.25 -17.89 8.35
CA GLY A 312 -7.15 -18.39 7.52
C GLY A 312 -5.88 -17.55 7.63
N SER A 313 -4.90 -17.80 6.75
CA SER A 313 -3.56 -17.18 6.80
C SER A 313 -3.46 -15.80 6.13
N GLY A 314 -4.45 -15.42 5.34
CA GLY A 314 -4.48 -14.14 4.63
C GLY A 314 -4.67 -12.95 5.55
N THR A 315 -4.11 -11.80 5.19
CA THR A 315 -4.23 -10.54 5.93
C THR A 315 -5.28 -9.59 5.36
N THR A 316 -6.15 -10.12 4.50
CA THR A 316 -7.21 -9.38 3.81
C THR A 316 -8.47 -10.22 3.79
N ALA A 317 -9.60 -9.65 4.19
CA ALA A 317 -10.90 -10.28 4.18
C ALA A 317 -11.95 -9.38 3.51
N THR A 318 -12.73 -9.93 2.57
CA THR A 318 -13.88 -9.22 1.99
C THR A 318 -15.12 -9.54 2.79
N ASP A 319 -15.76 -8.50 3.31
CA ASP A 319 -16.99 -8.60 4.05
C ASP A 319 -18.18 -8.06 3.25
N ASN A 320 -19.22 -8.87 3.13
CA ASN A 320 -20.32 -8.64 2.19
C ASN A 320 -21.66 -8.52 2.93
N ASN A 321 -22.69 -8.09 2.18
CA ASN A 321 -24.08 -7.99 2.63
C ASN A 321 -24.26 -7.02 3.81
N LEU A 322 -23.58 -5.88 3.73
CA LEU A 322 -23.66 -4.82 4.73
C LEU A 322 -24.80 -3.84 4.39
N SER A 323 -25.45 -3.34 5.43
CA SER A 323 -26.53 -2.35 5.34
C SER A 323 -25.99 -0.94 5.47
N LEU A 324 -26.50 -0.03 4.65
CA LEU A 324 -26.23 1.40 4.78
C LEU A 324 -26.92 1.97 6.03
N GLY A 325 -26.38 3.07 6.55
CA GLY A 325 -26.76 3.70 7.82
C GLY A 325 -26.32 2.91 9.07
N SER A 326 -25.47 1.89 8.94
CA SER A 326 -25.11 0.99 10.04
C SER A 326 -23.63 1.03 10.38
N SER A 327 -23.33 0.95 11.69
CA SER A 327 -21.97 0.72 12.20
C SER A 327 -21.65 -0.76 12.28
N TYR A 328 -20.46 -1.15 11.84
CA TYR A 328 -19.91 -2.50 11.94
C TYR A 328 -18.59 -2.45 12.70
N TYR A 329 -18.49 -3.28 13.73
CA TYR A 329 -17.31 -3.40 14.59
C TYR A 329 -16.63 -4.73 14.32
N TYR A 330 -15.30 -4.73 14.33
CA TYR A 330 -14.47 -5.87 14.00
C TYR A 330 -13.49 -6.18 15.13
N ALA A 331 -13.21 -7.46 15.30
CA ALA A 331 -12.14 -8.00 16.13
C ALA A 331 -11.34 -9.02 15.31
N VAL A 332 -10.01 -8.93 15.31
CA VAL A 332 -9.12 -9.86 14.64
C VAL A 332 -8.27 -10.58 15.68
N PHE A 333 -8.41 -11.91 15.73
CA PHE A 333 -7.66 -12.78 16.64
C PHE A 333 -6.57 -13.53 15.86
N ALA A 334 -5.34 -13.45 16.34
CA ALA A 334 -4.25 -14.33 15.94
C ALA A 334 -4.48 -15.76 16.44
N TYR A 335 -4.20 -16.75 15.60
CA TYR A 335 -4.18 -18.15 16.01
C TYR A 335 -3.12 -18.98 15.27
N ASN A 336 -2.63 -20.01 15.95
CA ASN A 336 -1.71 -21.01 15.42
C ASN A 336 -2.35 -22.39 15.42
N GLY A 337 -1.87 -23.28 14.55
CA GLY A 337 -2.34 -24.67 14.46
C GLY A 337 -3.70 -24.82 13.78
N SER A 338 -4.19 -26.06 13.73
CA SER A 338 -5.45 -26.46 13.09
C SER A 338 -6.16 -27.56 13.89
N GLY A 339 -7.49 -27.67 13.73
CA GLY A 339 -8.30 -28.69 14.41
C GLY A 339 -8.18 -28.62 15.93
N SER A 340 -7.97 -29.78 16.57
CA SER A 340 -7.82 -29.86 18.03
C SER A 340 -6.54 -29.21 18.56
N ALA A 341 -5.57 -28.93 17.69
CA ALA A 341 -4.31 -28.27 18.07
C ALA A 341 -4.38 -26.73 17.97
N THR A 342 -5.51 -26.15 17.54
CA THR A 342 -5.63 -24.70 17.36
C THR A 342 -5.52 -23.93 18.68
N LYS A 343 -4.71 -22.87 18.68
CA LYS A 343 -4.48 -21.97 19.83
C LYS A 343 -4.71 -20.52 19.42
N TYR A 344 -5.70 -19.87 20.03
CA TYR A 344 -6.05 -18.47 19.84
C TYR A 344 -5.41 -17.58 20.89
N LEU A 345 -4.86 -16.44 20.48
CA LEU A 345 -4.59 -15.34 21.40
C LEU A 345 -5.90 -14.60 21.65
N THR A 346 -6.54 -14.86 22.79
CA THR A 346 -7.91 -14.36 23.09
C THR A 346 -7.94 -12.99 23.74
N SER A 347 -6.82 -12.55 24.32
CA SER A 347 -6.71 -11.23 24.95
C SER A 347 -6.49 -10.12 23.92
N ASN A 348 -7.13 -8.98 24.17
CA ASN A 348 -6.89 -7.70 23.47
C ASN A 348 -6.85 -7.83 21.93
N PRO A 349 -7.85 -8.44 21.26
CA PRO A 349 -7.85 -8.57 19.81
C PRO A 349 -7.71 -7.22 19.13
N LEU A 350 -7.08 -7.21 17.95
CA LEU A 350 -7.04 -6.01 17.12
C LEU A 350 -8.48 -5.61 16.78
N SER A 351 -8.89 -4.39 17.14
CA SER A 351 -10.27 -3.96 17.00
C SER A 351 -10.41 -2.60 16.34
N GLY A 352 -11.55 -2.42 15.68
CA GLY A 352 -11.93 -1.18 15.01
C GLY A 352 -13.31 -1.29 14.39
N ASN A 353 -13.86 -0.17 13.92
CA ASN A 353 -15.21 -0.12 13.38
C ASN A 353 -15.32 0.88 12.22
N ILE A 354 -16.35 0.66 11.41
CA ILE A 354 -16.72 1.50 10.27
C ILE A 354 -18.23 1.73 10.27
N HIS A 355 -18.65 2.97 10.04
CA HIS A 355 -20.04 3.32 9.82
C HIS A 355 -20.28 3.59 8.34
N LEU A 356 -21.15 2.78 7.74
CA LEU A 356 -21.50 2.89 6.33
C LEU A 356 -22.65 3.88 6.16
N ASN A 357 -22.41 5.11 5.71
CA ASN A 357 -23.51 6.05 5.43
C ASN A 357 -24.19 5.76 4.09
N SER A 358 -25.41 6.27 3.92
CA SER A 358 -26.17 6.24 2.65
C SER A 358 -25.65 7.25 1.58
N GLY A 359 -24.44 7.79 1.74
CA GLY A 359 -23.82 8.78 0.84
C GLY A 359 -22.29 8.64 0.80
N ASN A 360 -21.58 9.61 0.21
CA ASN A 360 -20.11 9.58 0.05
C ASN A 360 -19.31 9.80 1.36
N SER A 361 -19.95 9.85 2.53
CA SER A 361 -19.27 10.00 3.84
C SER A 361 -19.14 8.66 4.57
N GLN A 362 -18.12 8.48 5.39
CA GLN A 362 -17.83 7.26 6.15
C GLN A 362 -17.18 7.64 7.47
N THR A 363 -17.72 7.19 8.60
CA THR A 363 -17.10 7.41 9.90
C THR A 363 -16.30 6.19 10.31
N VAL A 364 -15.04 6.36 10.71
CA VAL A 364 -14.15 5.25 11.07
C VAL A 364 -13.48 5.52 12.41
N SER A 365 -13.42 4.51 13.28
CA SER A 365 -12.72 4.58 14.58
C SER A 365 -12.06 3.23 14.93
N GLY A 366 -10.95 3.25 15.67
CA GLY A 366 -10.25 2.03 16.06
C GLY A 366 -8.99 2.24 16.90
N SER A 367 -8.39 1.15 17.39
CA SER A 367 -7.09 1.16 18.07
C SER A 367 -5.96 0.93 17.06
N GLY A 368 -5.30 2.00 16.61
CA GLY A 368 -4.19 1.93 15.64
C GLY A 368 -4.37 2.89 14.44
N SER A 369 -3.49 2.78 13.44
CA SER A 369 -3.66 3.50 12.16
C SER A 369 -4.85 2.91 11.41
N VAL A 370 -5.83 3.76 11.09
CA VAL A 370 -7.05 3.35 10.38
C VAL A 370 -7.14 4.09 9.05
N SER A 371 -7.62 3.43 8.00
CA SER A 371 -7.92 4.07 6.72
C SER A 371 -9.35 3.77 6.28
N ALA A 372 -9.91 4.69 5.50
CA ALA A 372 -11.24 4.62 4.93
C ALA A 372 -11.16 4.88 3.42
N GLY A 373 -11.62 3.91 2.62
CA GLY A 373 -11.83 4.08 1.18
C GLY A 373 -13.26 4.55 0.86
N PHE A 374 -13.42 5.53 -0.03
CA PHE A 374 -14.72 6.08 -0.41
C PHE A 374 -15.08 5.69 -1.86
N PRO A 375 -16.04 4.77 -2.08
CA PRO A 375 -16.39 4.28 -3.42
C PRO A 375 -17.10 5.36 -4.24
N GLY A 376 -16.89 5.36 -5.56
CA GLY A 376 -17.46 6.36 -6.49
C GLY A 376 -16.71 7.70 -6.54
N VAL A 377 -15.70 7.87 -5.68
CA VAL A 377 -14.99 9.14 -5.48
C VAL A 377 -13.48 9.03 -5.78
N GLY A 378 -12.90 7.83 -5.72
CA GLY A 378 -11.47 7.58 -5.99
C GLY A 378 -10.53 7.88 -4.83
N VAL A 379 -11.03 8.38 -3.69
CA VAL A 379 -10.18 8.84 -2.58
C VAL A 379 -10.09 7.81 -1.45
N THR A 380 -8.86 7.59 -0.95
CA THR A 380 -8.59 6.74 0.22
C THR A 380 -7.86 7.54 1.29
N VAL A 381 -8.53 7.84 2.40
CA VAL A 381 -7.90 8.61 3.49
C VAL A 381 -7.28 7.65 4.51
N THR A 382 -5.99 7.81 4.82
CA THR A 382 -5.23 6.92 5.73
C THR A 382 -4.63 7.72 6.89
N PHE A 383 -4.93 7.37 8.14
CA PHE A 383 -4.51 8.12 9.32
C PHE A 383 -3.41 7.41 10.12
N PRO A 384 -2.36 8.10 10.56
CA PRO A 384 -1.47 7.59 11.60
C PRO A 384 -2.14 7.76 12.97
N GLY A 385 -2.59 6.65 13.57
CA GLY A 385 -3.04 6.54 14.97
C GLY A 385 -3.91 7.68 15.52
N GLY A 386 -5.21 7.64 15.27
CA GLY A 386 -6.17 8.49 15.99
C GLY A 386 -6.49 7.95 17.39
N THR A 387 -6.86 8.85 18.31
CA THR A 387 -7.51 8.45 19.58
C THR A 387 -8.90 7.88 19.29
N ALA A 388 -9.37 6.96 20.14
CA ALA A 388 -10.73 6.42 20.06
C ALA A 388 -11.77 7.57 20.02
N GLY A 389 -12.73 7.51 19.06
CA GLY A 389 -13.80 8.51 18.92
C GLY A 389 -13.54 9.62 17.89
N THR A 390 -12.45 9.55 17.12
CA THR A 390 -12.25 10.49 15.99
C THR A 390 -13.26 10.19 14.88
N THR A 391 -14.09 11.17 14.54
CA THR A 391 -15.05 11.14 13.42
C THR A 391 -14.45 11.91 12.26
N ILE A 392 -14.55 11.34 11.05
CA ILE A 392 -14.02 11.95 9.85
C ILE A 392 -15.10 11.91 8.79
N ASP A 393 -15.52 13.08 8.31
CA ASP A 393 -16.40 13.17 7.15
C ASP A 393 -15.55 13.58 5.95
N ALA A 394 -15.57 12.74 4.91
CA ALA A 394 -15.07 13.11 3.60
C ALA A 394 -16.26 13.22 2.65
N SER A 395 -16.40 14.36 1.96
CA SER A 395 -17.48 14.54 0.98
C SER A 395 -16.90 14.98 -0.35
N LYS A 396 -17.22 14.24 -1.43
CA LYS A 396 -17.05 14.70 -2.81
C LYS A 396 -18.27 15.48 -3.23
N THR A 397 -18.09 16.72 -3.70
CA THR A 397 -19.12 17.42 -4.48
C THR A 397 -18.63 17.74 -5.88
N ASN A 398 -19.58 17.87 -6.80
CA ASN A 398 -19.36 18.36 -8.16
C ASN A 398 -19.76 19.83 -8.32
N SER A 399 -20.31 20.47 -7.28
CA SER A 399 -20.67 21.89 -7.29
C SER A 399 -19.52 22.77 -6.80
N VAL A 400 -19.27 23.88 -7.50
CA VAL A 400 -18.21 24.86 -7.18
C VAL A 400 -18.45 25.46 -5.78
N PRO A 401 -17.52 25.34 -4.80
CA PRO A 401 -17.68 25.95 -3.49
C PRO A 401 -17.45 27.47 -3.57
N ALA A 402 -18.54 28.23 -3.38
CA ALA A 402 -18.64 29.69 -3.21
C ALA A 402 -18.00 30.59 -4.31
N SER A 403 -18.60 31.77 -4.48
CA SER A 403 -18.44 32.82 -5.52
C SER A 403 -17.01 33.34 -5.84
N ASN A 404 -15.95 32.77 -5.26
CA ASN A 404 -14.60 33.33 -5.28
C ASN A 404 -13.56 32.40 -5.97
N PHE A 405 -13.96 31.21 -6.41
CA PHE A 405 -13.04 30.24 -7.03
C PHE A 405 -12.68 30.60 -8.49
N ALA A 406 -13.61 31.18 -9.25
CA ALA A 406 -13.41 31.61 -10.64
C ALA A 406 -12.40 32.77 -10.81
N ALA A 407 -11.88 33.33 -9.71
CA ALA A 407 -10.94 34.44 -9.70
C ALA A 407 -9.47 34.02 -9.52
N LEU A 408 -9.17 32.71 -9.41
CA LEU A 408 -7.81 32.24 -9.14
C LEU A 408 -6.86 32.48 -10.33
N PRO A 409 -5.75 33.23 -10.15
CA PRO A 409 -4.72 33.34 -11.17
C PRO A 409 -4.05 31.97 -11.37
N GLY A 410 -4.13 31.41 -12.58
CA GLY A 410 -3.31 30.25 -12.95
C GLY A 410 -3.98 28.88 -12.89
N VAL A 411 -5.29 28.73 -12.66
CA VAL A 411 -5.98 27.42 -12.68
C VAL A 411 -7.27 27.49 -13.50
N ARG A 412 -7.53 26.45 -14.29
CA ARG A 412 -8.60 26.34 -15.28
C ARG A 412 -9.51 25.14 -14.98
N GLY A 413 -10.80 25.27 -15.34
CA GLY A 413 -11.71 24.16 -15.65
C GLY A 413 -11.63 22.99 -14.67
N MET A 414 -11.66 23.28 -13.36
CA MET A 414 -11.56 22.24 -12.34
C MET A 414 -12.66 21.20 -12.58
N LYS A 415 -12.28 20.00 -13.04
CA LYS A 415 -13.22 18.88 -13.09
C LYS A 415 -13.56 18.47 -11.66
N ASN A 416 -14.58 19.10 -11.08
CA ASN A 416 -15.53 18.58 -10.09
C ASN A 416 -14.99 17.55 -9.09
N LEU A 417 -13.92 17.90 -8.39
CA LEU A 417 -13.31 17.07 -7.34
C LEU A 417 -13.03 17.94 -6.12
N TYR A 418 -14.12 18.34 -5.46
CA TYR A 418 -14.07 19.08 -4.21
C TYR A 418 -14.10 18.09 -3.05
N PHE A 419 -13.15 18.21 -2.13
CA PHE A 419 -13.07 17.39 -0.94
C PHE A 419 -13.11 18.26 0.30
N THR A 420 -14.08 18.00 1.17
CA THR A 420 -14.06 18.50 2.55
C THR A 420 -13.66 17.34 3.44
N ILE A 421 -12.67 17.57 4.31
CA ILE A 421 -12.31 16.65 5.39
C ILE A 421 -12.53 17.38 6.71
N THR A 422 -13.47 16.91 7.52
CA THR A 422 -13.67 17.41 8.89
C THR A 422 -13.29 16.32 9.88
N SER A 423 -12.31 16.61 10.75
CA SER A 423 -11.93 15.74 11.87
C SER A 423 -12.57 16.26 13.15
N SER A 424 -13.20 15.39 13.94
CA SER A 424 -13.71 15.77 15.27
C SER A 424 -12.61 15.95 16.33
N ASN A 425 -11.35 15.64 16.00
CA ASN A 425 -10.22 15.78 16.91
C ASN A 425 -9.48 17.10 16.65
N ALA A 426 -9.55 18.02 17.61
CA ALA A 426 -9.04 19.39 17.51
C ALA A 426 -7.55 19.53 17.92
N THR A 427 -6.88 18.45 18.30
CA THR A 427 -5.46 18.52 18.67
C THR A 427 -4.55 18.64 17.44
N PRO A 428 -3.49 19.47 17.49
CA PRO A 428 -2.51 19.56 16.42
C PRO A 428 -1.75 18.22 16.30
N GLY A 429 -2.06 17.45 15.26
CA GLY A 429 -1.34 16.24 14.88
C GLY A 429 -1.06 16.27 13.38
N THR A 430 0.06 15.71 12.94
CA THR A 430 0.43 15.62 11.52
C THR A 430 -0.45 14.57 10.82
N TYR A 431 -1.55 15.01 10.20
CA TYR A 431 -2.38 14.15 9.35
C TYR A 431 -1.66 13.86 8.03
N THR A 432 -1.76 12.64 7.51
CA THR A 432 -1.34 12.28 6.15
C THR A 432 -2.58 11.94 5.32
N LEU A 433 -2.71 12.51 4.13
CA LEU A 433 -3.83 12.31 3.22
C LEU A 433 -3.28 11.77 1.91
N VAL A 434 -3.74 10.59 1.46
CA VAL A 434 -3.41 10.06 0.13
C VAL A 434 -4.64 10.25 -0.76
N LEU A 435 -4.50 11.05 -1.81
CA LEU A 435 -5.54 11.23 -2.82
C LEU A 435 -5.14 10.43 -4.06
N ASP A 436 -6.06 9.62 -4.58
CA ASP A 436 -5.81 8.71 -5.71
C ASP A 436 -6.75 9.04 -6.89
N PHE A 437 -6.18 9.64 -7.91
CA PHE A 437 -6.83 10.00 -9.16
C PHE A 437 -6.50 9.05 -10.30
N SER A 438 -5.84 7.92 -10.04
CA SER A 438 -5.43 6.97 -11.09
C SER A 438 -6.62 6.35 -11.85
N SER A 439 -7.82 6.42 -11.29
CA SER A 439 -9.06 5.94 -11.90
C SER A 439 -9.83 7.01 -12.71
N LEU A 440 -9.34 8.26 -12.75
CA LEU A 440 -9.98 9.30 -13.55
C LEU A 440 -9.71 9.05 -15.04
N PRO A 441 -10.76 8.91 -15.89
CA PRO A 441 -10.61 8.47 -17.27
C PRO A 441 -9.78 9.42 -18.17
N ASP A 442 -9.56 10.67 -17.74
CA ASP A 442 -8.88 11.71 -18.54
C ASP A 442 -7.51 12.16 -17.96
N MET A 443 -6.98 11.50 -16.94
CA MET A 443 -5.74 11.91 -16.26
C MET A 443 -4.50 11.39 -17.02
N THR A 444 -3.98 12.20 -17.95
CA THR A 444 -2.73 11.91 -18.69
C THR A 444 -1.51 12.50 -17.98
N GLU A 445 -0.29 12.03 -18.30
CA GLU A 445 0.97 12.56 -17.76
C GLU A 445 1.12 14.08 -17.96
N ALA A 446 0.74 14.58 -19.14
CA ALA A 446 0.80 16.01 -19.46
C ALA A 446 -0.17 16.85 -18.60
N LYS A 447 -1.35 16.29 -18.28
CA LYS A 447 -2.33 16.93 -17.38
C LYS A 447 -1.90 16.84 -15.92
N TRP A 448 -1.34 15.71 -15.52
CA TRP A 448 -0.76 15.50 -14.19
C TRP A 448 0.33 16.54 -13.88
N ASN A 449 1.22 16.82 -14.83
CA ASN A 449 2.30 17.79 -14.64
C ASN A 449 1.82 19.24 -14.53
N LYS A 450 0.61 19.53 -15.02
CA LYS A 450 -0.05 20.85 -14.92
C LYS A 450 -1.09 20.90 -13.81
N PHE A 451 -1.31 19.80 -13.09
CA PHE A 451 -2.35 19.69 -12.07
C PHE A 451 -1.95 20.46 -10.82
N LYS A 452 -2.78 21.40 -10.40
CA LYS A 452 -2.64 22.19 -9.18
C LYS A 452 -3.61 21.68 -8.12
N ILE A 453 -3.16 21.67 -6.87
CA ILE A 453 -3.98 21.40 -5.69
C ILE A 453 -4.08 22.71 -4.90
N MET A 454 -5.31 23.10 -4.61
CA MET A 454 -5.61 24.32 -3.88
C MET A 454 -6.14 23.96 -2.48
N LYS A 455 -5.77 24.75 -1.46
CA LYS A 455 -6.29 24.62 -0.09
C LYS A 455 -6.79 25.96 0.45
N ARG A 456 -7.85 25.94 1.26
CA ARG A 456 -8.23 27.07 2.14
C ARG A 456 -8.60 26.60 3.54
N ALA A 457 -8.55 27.54 4.49
CA ALA A 457 -8.81 27.29 5.91
C ALA A 457 -10.30 27.39 6.29
N ASP A 458 -11.12 28.10 5.51
CA ASP A 458 -12.58 28.24 5.65
C ASP A 458 -13.16 28.97 4.42
N ASN A 459 -14.48 29.19 4.39
CA ASN A 459 -15.19 29.87 3.28
C ASN A 459 -14.79 31.35 3.08
N SER A 460 -14.16 31.98 4.06
CA SER A 460 -13.71 33.37 4.01
C SER A 460 -12.22 33.52 3.63
N ALA A 461 -11.44 32.45 3.77
CA ALA A 461 -10.01 32.44 3.47
C ALA A 461 -9.72 32.30 1.96
N PRO A 462 -8.65 32.93 1.46
CA PRO A 462 -8.21 32.74 0.08
C PRO A 462 -7.72 31.30 -0.15
N TRP A 463 -7.95 30.80 -1.36
CA TRP A 463 -7.35 29.55 -1.83
C TRP A 463 -5.86 29.74 -2.09
N ILE A 464 -5.05 28.76 -1.68
CA ILE A 464 -3.59 28.78 -1.77
C ILE A 464 -3.14 27.56 -2.58
N ASP A 465 -2.26 27.76 -3.55
CA ASP A 465 -1.62 26.66 -4.30
C ASP A 465 -0.65 25.91 -3.37
N VAL A 466 -0.96 24.65 -3.08
CA VAL A 466 -0.11 23.78 -2.24
C VAL A 466 0.74 22.82 -3.07
N THR A 467 0.75 22.98 -4.39
CA THR A 467 1.49 22.15 -5.36
C THR A 467 3.01 22.37 -5.27
N ALA A 468 3.46 23.49 -4.69
CA ALA A 468 4.87 23.91 -4.55
C ALA A 468 5.40 24.14 -3.09
N ALA A 469 4.54 24.15 -2.05
CA ALA A 469 4.81 24.23 -0.58
C ALA A 469 5.57 25.47 -0.01
N PRO A 470 5.53 25.81 1.33
CA PRO A 470 4.76 25.31 2.51
C PRO A 470 3.99 26.41 3.34
N HIS A 471 3.09 26.07 4.30
CA HIS A 471 3.38 26.24 5.74
C HIS A 471 2.66 25.24 6.71
N ASN A 472 1.77 24.35 6.26
CA ASN A 472 1.22 23.23 7.07
C ASN A 472 0.77 22.07 6.15
N ALA A 473 1.46 21.86 5.03
CA ALA A 473 1.32 20.64 4.24
C ALA A 473 2.57 20.33 3.40
N THR A 474 3.06 19.10 3.40
CA THR A 474 4.17 18.64 2.55
C THR A 474 3.68 17.53 1.62
N ILE A 475 3.90 17.69 0.32
CA ILE A 475 3.76 16.60 -0.65
C ILE A 475 4.96 15.67 -0.44
N VAL A 476 4.73 14.52 0.20
CA VAL A 476 5.80 13.56 0.53
C VAL A 476 6.04 12.56 -0.59
N SER A 477 5.10 12.40 -1.52
CA SER A 477 5.31 11.66 -2.77
C SER A 477 4.34 12.14 -3.86
N ARG A 478 4.89 12.41 -5.05
CA ARG A 478 4.21 12.16 -6.33
C ARG A 478 4.85 10.88 -6.84
N ASN A 479 4.06 9.84 -7.04
CA ASN A 479 4.54 8.46 -7.15
C ASN A 479 5.77 8.29 -8.08
N THR A 480 6.83 7.62 -7.60
CA THR A 480 8.04 7.25 -8.36
C THR A 480 7.98 5.84 -8.96
N ASP A 481 6.89 5.11 -8.69
CA ASP A 481 6.62 3.74 -9.11
C ASP A 481 5.99 3.64 -10.53
N GLY A 482 5.81 4.78 -11.21
CA GLY A 482 5.29 4.85 -12.58
C GLY A 482 3.76 4.89 -12.71
N ILE A 483 3.00 4.95 -11.60
CA ILE A 483 1.53 5.06 -11.64
C ILE A 483 1.12 6.52 -11.39
N TRP A 484 0.66 7.21 -12.44
CA TRP A 484 0.13 8.58 -12.36
C TRP A 484 -1.17 8.63 -11.53
N GLY A 485 -1.37 9.71 -10.77
CA GLY A 485 -2.64 9.98 -10.08
C GLY A 485 -2.60 9.94 -8.55
N LYS A 486 -1.54 9.48 -7.89
CA LYS A 486 -1.45 9.42 -6.42
C LYS A 486 -0.63 10.57 -5.84
N PHE A 487 -1.13 11.18 -4.77
CA PHE A 487 -0.43 12.25 -4.06
C PHE A 487 -0.71 12.23 -2.57
N THR A 488 0.37 12.39 -1.80
CA THR A 488 0.34 12.30 -0.34
C THR A 488 0.58 13.67 0.29
N VAL A 489 -0.40 14.22 1.00
CA VAL A 489 -0.35 15.50 1.70
C VAL A 489 -0.22 15.27 3.21
N SER A 490 0.90 15.65 3.82
CA SER A 490 1.13 15.53 5.27
C SER A 490 1.05 16.87 5.98
N GLY A 491 0.58 16.99 7.24
CA GLY A 491 0.65 18.23 8.05
C GLY A 491 -0.66 19.00 8.30
N LEU A 492 -1.82 18.41 8.00
CA LEU A 492 -3.11 19.14 7.99
C LEU A 492 -3.61 19.55 9.40
N THR A 493 -4.67 20.36 9.45
CA THR A 493 -5.38 20.78 10.68
C THR A 493 -6.89 20.50 10.55
N SER A 494 -7.67 20.69 11.62
CA SER A 494 -9.07 20.19 11.79
C SER A 494 -10.10 20.63 10.73
N PHE A 495 -9.79 21.63 9.90
CA PHE A 495 -10.57 21.99 8.72
C PHE A 495 -9.63 22.23 7.53
N SER A 496 -9.85 21.54 6.41
CA SER A 496 -9.14 21.79 5.16
C SER A 496 -10.05 21.42 3.99
N GLU A 497 -10.35 22.39 3.14
CA GLU A 497 -11.00 22.15 1.86
C GLU A 497 -9.94 22.07 0.77
N PHE A 498 -10.12 21.10 -0.15
CA PHE A 498 -9.24 20.90 -1.28
C PHE A 498 -10.01 20.99 -2.59
N GLY A 499 -9.37 21.62 -3.57
CA GLY A 499 -9.79 21.60 -4.98
C GLY A 499 -8.58 21.30 -5.87
N GLY A 500 -8.83 20.87 -7.10
CA GLY A 500 -7.76 20.64 -8.06
C GLY A 500 -8.17 20.89 -9.51
N GLY A 501 -7.23 21.33 -10.33
CA GLY A 501 -7.46 21.68 -11.73
C GLY A 501 -6.15 21.82 -12.51
N GLU A 502 -6.27 22.00 -13.82
CA GLU A 502 -5.11 22.21 -14.69
C GLU A 502 -4.66 23.68 -14.66
N GLU A 503 -3.36 23.94 -14.76
CA GLU A 503 -2.83 25.30 -14.84
C GLU A 503 -3.38 26.04 -16.07
N SER A 504 -3.99 27.22 -15.86
CA SER A 504 -4.55 28.03 -16.94
C SER A 504 -3.45 28.68 -17.77
N VAL A 505 -3.56 28.65 -19.08
CA VAL A 505 -2.65 29.38 -19.98
C VAL A 505 -3.18 30.81 -20.17
N THR A 506 -2.27 31.78 -20.16
CA THR A 506 -2.60 33.17 -20.54
C THR A 506 -2.27 33.40 -22.00
N HIS A 507 -3.30 33.68 -22.80
CA HIS A 507 -3.16 34.11 -24.20
C HIS A 507 -3.17 35.62 -24.26
N THR A 508 -2.38 36.22 -25.15
CA THR A 508 -2.30 37.69 -25.29
C THR A 508 -2.78 38.11 -26.66
N VAL A 509 -3.84 38.92 -26.70
CA VAL A 509 -4.30 39.60 -27.91
C VAL A 509 -3.27 40.66 -28.29
N THR A 510 -2.68 40.52 -29.47
CA THR A 510 -1.63 41.39 -30.01
C THR A 510 -2.07 42.11 -31.29
N SER A 511 -3.30 41.88 -31.75
CA SER A 511 -3.89 42.55 -32.90
C SER A 511 -5.25 43.16 -32.53
N ASN A 512 -5.54 44.37 -33.01
CA ASN A 512 -6.86 44.98 -32.89
C ASN A 512 -7.85 44.51 -33.97
N SER A 513 -7.45 43.55 -34.80
CA SER A 513 -8.33 42.89 -35.76
C SER A 513 -9.41 42.08 -35.04
N ASN A 514 -10.62 42.08 -35.58
CA ASN A 514 -11.70 41.19 -35.18
C ASN A 514 -11.74 39.89 -36.03
N ASP A 515 -10.86 39.75 -37.03
CA ASP A 515 -10.85 38.61 -37.95
C ASP A 515 -10.27 37.34 -37.29
N ILE A 516 -11.01 36.23 -37.34
CA ILE A 516 -10.60 34.93 -36.78
C ILE A 516 -9.40 34.31 -37.50
N THR A 517 -9.06 34.77 -38.71
CA THR A 517 -7.90 34.29 -39.47
C THR A 517 -6.61 35.01 -39.11
N VAL A 518 -6.68 36.15 -38.41
CA VAL A 518 -5.52 36.95 -38.00
C VAL A 518 -4.95 36.41 -36.69
N ASP A 519 -3.67 36.03 -36.71
CA ASP A 519 -2.96 35.61 -35.50
C ASP A 519 -2.91 36.74 -34.47
N GLY A 520 -3.17 36.39 -33.20
CA GLY A 520 -3.23 37.34 -32.10
C GLY A 520 -4.50 38.21 -32.06
N SER A 521 -5.51 37.94 -32.90
CA SER A 521 -6.84 38.53 -32.78
C SER A 521 -7.63 37.92 -31.62
N LEU A 522 -8.58 38.67 -31.06
CA LEU A 522 -9.41 38.20 -29.96
C LEU A 522 -10.24 36.96 -30.35
N ARG A 523 -10.83 36.93 -31.57
CA ARG A 523 -11.59 35.76 -32.04
C ARG A 523 -10.74 34.52 -32.24
N LYS A 524 -9.55 34.68 -32.81
CA LYS A 524 -8.63 33.55 -33.00
C LYS A 524 -8.32 32.92 -31.64
N LEU A 525 -7.97 33.75 -30.66
CA LEU A 525 -7.59 33.30 -29.33
C LEU A 525 -8.77 32.68 -28.56
N ILE A 526 -9.97 33.24 -28.63
CA ILE A 526 -11.17 32.61 -28.05
C ILE A 526 -11.41 31.21 -28.65
N ASN A 527 -11.24 31.07 -29.96
CA ASN A 527 -11.45 29.79 -30.64
C ASN A 527 -10.38 28.74 -30.26
N THR A 528 -9.11 29.14 -30.22
CA THR A 528 -7.98 28.22 -29.98
C THR A 528 -7.64 28.01 -28.51
N ALA A 529 -8.05 28.90 -27.61
CA ALA A 529 -7.94 28.66 -26.19
C ALA A 529 -8.81 27.47 -25.80
N ASP A 530 -8.34 26.66 -24.85
CA ASP A 530 -9.14 25.56 -24.33
C ASP A 530 -10.33 26.15 -23.46
N ALA A 531 -11.19 25.39 -22.79
CA ALA A 531 -12.13 25.91 -21.74
C ALA A 531 -11.51 26.19 -20.32
N GLY A 532 -11.30 27.46 -19.94
CA GLY A 532 -10.86 27.95 -18.61
C GLY A 532 -9.62 28.87 -18.64
N ASP A 533 -9.13 29.25 -19.82
CA ASP A 533 -7.91 30.07 -19.99
C ASP A 533 -8.21 31.54 -19.75
N VAL A 534 -7.13 32.29 -19.58
CA VAL A 534 -7.17 33.75 -19.51
C VAL A 534 -6.74 34.33 -20.84
N ILE A 535 -7.54 35.24 -21.39
CA ILE A 535 -7.18 36.07 -22.54
C ILE A 535 -6.95 37.49 -22.03
N THR A 536 -5.74 38.00 -22.23
CA THR A 536 -5.33 39.37 -21.89
C THR A 536 -4.97 40.16 -23.16
N PHE A 537 -4.65 41.44 -23.03
CA PHE A 537 -4.37 42.33 -24.15
C PHE A 537 -3.01 43.00 -24.01
N ASN A 538 -2.28 43.11 -25.12
CA ASN A 538 -1.13 43.97 -25.26
C ASN A 538 -1.37 44.94 -26.42
N THR A 539 -1.67 46.20 -26.10
CA THR A 539 -2.01 47.23 -27.08
C THR A 539 -0.78 47.96 -27.66
N ALA A 540 0.44 47.62 -27.24
CA ALA A 540 1.65 48.26 -27.75
C ALA A 540 1.78 48.11 -29.28
N THR A 541 1.28 47.00 -29.81
CA THR A 541 1.28 46.66 -31.24
C THR A 541 0.10 47.28 -32.01
N TRP A 542 -0.84 47.95 -31.34
CA TRP A 542 -2.06 48.51 -31.95
C TRP A 542 -1.92 49.99 -32.35
N GLY A 543 -0.71 50.54 -32.31
CA GLY A 543 -0.47 51.96 -32.58
C GLY A 543 -1.14 52.89 -31.55
N GLY A 544 -1.30 52.43 -30.30
CA GLY A 544 -1.95 53.18 -29.22
C GLY A 544 -3.48 53.11 -29.19
N SER A 545 -4.11 52.48 -30.19
CA SER A 545 -5.54 52.17 -30.15
C SER A 545 -5.86 51.15 -29.06
N ARG A 546 -7.08 51.20 -28.53
CA ARG A 546 -7.66 50.23 -27.58
C ARG A 546 -8.95 49.60 -28.10
N THR A 547 -9.26 49.83 -29.37
CA THR A 547 -10.54 49.48 -29.97
C THR A 547 -10.40 48.28 -30.90
N ILE A 548 -11.20 47.25 -30.64
CA ILE A 548 -11.50 46.16 -31.56
C ILE A 548 -12.89 46.44 -32.12
N THR A 549 -12.96 46.67 -33.43
CA THR A 549 -14.22 46.93 -34.14
C THR A 549 -14.83 45.60 -34.59
N VAL A 550 -16.03 45.30 -34.10
CA VAL A 550 -16.84 44.12 -34.42
C VAL A 550 -17.73 44.48 -35.61
N ALA A 551 -17.26 44.20 -36.83
CA ALA A 551 -17.88 44.71 -38.06
C ALA A 551 -18.83 43.71 -38.75
N ASP A 552 -18.78 42.44 -38.35
CA ASP A 552 -19.25 41.30 -39.14
C ASP A 552 -20.23 40.40 -38.36
N SER A 553 -19.85 39.89 -37.19
CA SER A 553 -20.74 39.09 -36.32
C SER A 553 -20.36 39.27 -34.86
N ALA A 554 -21.22 38.87 -33.92
CA ALA A 554 -20.93 38.92 -32.49
C ALA A 554 -19.66 38.15 -32.13
N ILE A 555 -18.90 38.59 -31.12
CA ILE A 555 -17.82 37.77 -30.57
C ILE A 555 -18.47 36.65 -29.75
N TYR A 556 -18.32 35.40 -30.22
CA TYR A 556 -18.92 34.24 -29.59
C TYR A 556 -18.00 33.59 -28.55
N ILE A 557 -18.54 33.30 -27.37
CA ILE A 557 -17.83 32.65 -26.26
C ILE A 557 -18.64 31.43 -25.80
N TYR A 558 -18.24 30.25 -26.28
CA TYR A 558 -18.95 28.97 -26.08
C TYR A 558 -18.29 28.06 -25.03
N LYS A 559 -17.31 28.55 -24.29
CA LYS A 559 -16.53 27.76 -23.34
C LYS A 559 -16.10 28.64 -22.19
N ASP A 560 -15.78 28.01 -21.06
CA ASP A 560 -15.29 28.72 -19.88
C ASP A 560 -14.10 29.58 -20.27
N LEU A 561 -14.11 30.89 -20.00
CA LEU A 561 -12.98 31.78 -20.31
C LEU A 561 -12.99 32.99 -19.39
N THR A 562 -11.79 33.48 -19.05
CA THR A 562 -11.62 34.82 -18.50
C THR A 562 -11.04 35.74 -19.55
N ILE A 563 -11.74 36.81 -19.94
CA ILE A 563 -11.23 37.84 -20.85
C ILE A 563 -10.96 39.12 -20.04
N ARG A 564 -9.70 39.46 -19.87
CA ARG A 564 -9.21 40.52 -18.99
C ARG A 564 -8.56 41.64 -19.79
N GLY A 565 -9.25 42.78 -19.87
CA GLY A 565 -8.70 44.04 -20.38
C GLY A 565 -7.57 44.61 -19.52
N ILE A 566 -6.98 45.70 -20.02
CA ILE A 566 -5.92 46.46 -19.35
C ILE A 566 -6.48 47.67 -18.59
N ASP A 567 -5.63 48.37 -17.83
CA ASP A 567 -6.02 49.60 -17.14
C ASP A 567 -6.43 50.70 -18.12
N GLY A 568 -7.60 51.31 -17.85
CA GLY A 568 -8.29 52.24 -18.75
C GLY A 568 -9.13 51.57 -19.85
N GLY A 569 -9.28 50.24 -19.80
CA GLY A 569 -10.26 49.48 -20.58
C GLY A 569 -9.83 49.10 -22.00
N ILE A 570 -10.38 47.99 -22.50
CA ILE A 570 -10.36 47.61 -23.93
C ILE A 570 -11.77 47.82 -24.50
N ILE A 571 -11.85 48.51 -25.64
CA ILE A 571 -13.12 48.84 -26.28
C ILE A 571 -13.46 47.75 -27.31
N LEU A 572 -14.57 47.06 -27.08
CA LEU A 572 -15.23 46.18 -28.03
C LEU A 572 -16.40 46.95 -28.65
N ASP A 573 -16.23 47.34 -29.90
CA ASP A 573 -17.11 48.29 -30.57
C ASP A 573 -17.92 47.59 -31.66
N GLY A 574 -19.23 47.43 -31.43
CA GLY A 574 -20.16 46.80 -32.37
C GLY A 574 -20.35 47.52 -33.70
N ASN A 575 -19.79 48.72 -33.86
CA ASN A 575 -19.87 49.57 -35.05
C ASN A 575 -21.30 49.82 -35.56
N ASN A 576 -22.30 49.66 -34.70
CA ASN A 576 -23.72 49.62 -35.00
C ASN A 576 -24.15 48.55 -36.03
N ALA A 577 -23.31 47.54 -36.26
CA ALA A 577 -23.48 46.54 -37.31
C ALA A 577 -23.99 45.18 -36.78
N SER A 578 -23.61 44.82 -35.54
CA SER A 578 -24.03 43.57 -34.90
C SER A 578 -24.08 43.74 -33.38
N LYS A 579 -24.63 42.76 -32.67
CA LYS A 579 -24.40 42.66 -31.22
C LYS A 579 -22.93 42.42 -30.93
N VAL A 580 -22.43 42.91 -29.79
CA VAL A 580 -20.98 42.88 -29.51
C VAL A 580 -20.53 41.49 -29.06
N LEU A 581 -21.25 40.88 -28.12
CA LEU A 581 -20.89 39.62 -27.50
C LEU A 581 -22.08 38.65 -27.44
N LEU A 582 -21.78 37.37 -27.64
CA LEU A 582 -22.70 36.26 -27.36
C LEU A 582 -21.98 35.23 -26.48
N VAL A 583 -22.56 34.93 -25.32
CA VAL A 583 -22.05 33.95 -24.35
C VAL A 583 -23.01 32.75 -24.30
N GLY A 584 -22.51 31.54 -24.54
CA GLY A 584 -23.34 30.33 -24.65
C GLY A 584 -23.90 30.11 -26.07
N SER A 585 -24.80 29.14 -26.26
CA SER A 585 -25.47 28.91 -27.55
C SER A 585 -26.98 29.17 -27.41
N SER A 586 -27.66 29.48 -28.52
CA SER A 586 -29.13 29.52 -28.56
C SER A 586 -29.77 28.13 -28.71
N VAL A 587 -28.97 27.05 -28.67
CA VAL A 587 -29.42 25.68 -29.01
C VAL A 587 -28.80 24.65 -28.07
N GLU A 588 -29.61 24.11 -27.15
CA GLU A 588 -29.46 22.87 -26.35
C GLU A 588 -28.05 22.26 -26.24
N ASP A 589 -27.05 23.00 -25.76
CA ASP A 589 -25.80 22.42 -25.27
C ASP A 589 -25.94 22.22 -23.73
N PRO A 590 -25.86 21.00 -23.20
CA PRO A 590 -26.15 20.72 -21.78
C PRO A 590 -25.16 21.32 -20.76
N LEU A 591 -24.13 22.04 -21.20
CA LEU A 591 -23.16 22.72 -20.33
C LEU A 591 -23.06 24.20 -20.70
N GLU A 592 -23.88 25.01 -20.06
CA GLU A 592 -23.79 26.48 -20.14
C GLU A 592 -22.39 26.97 -19.71
N PRO A 593 -21.69 27.83 -20.48
CA PRO A 593 -20.31 28.19 -20.20
C PRO A 593 -20.19 29.20 -19.04
N VAL A 594 -19.11 29.10 -18.26
CA VAL A 594 -18.76 30.03 -17.19
C VAL A 594 -17.78 31.09 -17.70
N VAL A 595 -18.26 32.30 -17.97
CA VAL A 595 -17.48 33.37 -18.60
C VAL A 595 -17.25 34.53 -17.63
N ARG A 596 -16.00 35.00 -17.57
CA ARG A 596 -15.61 36.17 -16.79
C ARG A 596 -15.02 37.26 -17.67
N LEU A 597 -15.63 38.45 -17.64
CA LEU A 597 -15.16 39.62 -18.37
C LEU A 597 -14.63 40.67 -17.39
N GLU A 598 -13.42 41.18 -17.62
CA GLU A 598 -12.84 42.22 -16.76
C GLU A 598 -12.34 43.41 -17.57
N LYS A 599 -12.59 44.64 -17.10
CA LYS A 599 -12.05 45.88 -17.70
C LYS A 599 -12.33 46.02 -19.21
N LEU A 600 -13.52 45.61 -19.66
CA LEU A 600 -13.97 45.77 -21.05
C LEU A 600 -15.00 46.90 -21.15
N ILE A 601 -14.97 47.62 -22.27
CA ILE A 601 -15.96 48.64 -22.65
C ILE A 601 -16.70 48.09 -23.87
N ILE A 602 -17.97 47.77 -23.71
CA ILE A 602 -18.83 47.14 -24.71
C ILE A 602 -19.80 48.22 -25.21
N THR A 603 -19.65 48.62 -26.47
CA THR A 603 -20.35 49.80 -26.99
C THR A 603 -20.75 49.71 -28.44
N ARG A 604 -21.69 50.58 -28.84
CA ARG A 604 -22.21 50.73 -30.20
C ARG A 604 -22.66 49.41 -30.83
N GLY A 605 -23.10 48.45 -30.04
CA GLY A 605 -23.73 47.22 -30.53
C GLY A 605 -25.14 47.48 -31.05
N ASN A 606 -25.54 46.74 -32.09
CA ASN A 606 -26.87 46.80 -32.70
C ASN A 606 -27.21 45.51 -33.43
N ASP A 607 -28.21 44.77 -32.96
CA ASP A 607 -28.71 43.56 -33.61
C ASP A 607 -30.23 43.64 -33.85
N PRO A 608 -30.66 44.09 -35.05
CA PRO A 608 -32.08 44.20 -35.38
C PRO A 608 -32.82 42.86 -35.47
N ALA A 609 -32.12 41.73 -35.45
CA ALA A 609 -32.70 40.40 -35.64
C ALA A 609 -32.94 39.65 -34.31
N ASP A 610 -32.18 39.97 -33.26
CA ASP A 610 -31.99 39.04 -32.12
C ASP A 610 -32.16 39.69 -30.74
N ARG A 611 -32.90 40.81 -30.69
CA ARG A 611 -33.48 41.41 -29.46
C ARG A 611 -32.46 41.99 -28.46
N VAL A 612 -31.17 42.08 -28.81
CA VAL A 612 -30.15 42.71 -27.95
C VAL A 612 -28.97 43.35 -28.69
N GLY A 613 -28.57 44.56 -28.27
CA GLY A 613 -27.45 45.28 -28.87
C GLY A 613 -26.08 44.95 -28.28
N GLY A 614 -25.94 44.86 -26.96
CA GLY A 614 -24.65 44.75 -26.29
C GLY A 614 -24.20 43.30 -26.10
N ILE A 615 -24.79 42.61 -25.13
CA ILE A 615 -24.42 41.25 -24.72
C ILE A 615 -25.66 40.36 -24.71
N ASP A 616 -25.59 39.25 -25.42
CA ASP A 616 -26.58 38.17 -25.38
C ASP A 616 -26.00 37.00 -24.57
N ASN A 617 -26.57 36.71 -23.40
CA ASN A 617 -26.02 35.74 -22.46
C ASN A 617 -26.99 34.56 -22.25
N TYR A 618 -26.51 33.35 -22.50
CA TYR A 618 -27.18 32.09 -22.17
C TYR A 618 -26.49 31.34 -21.01
N GLY A 619 -25.23 31.68 -20.69
CA GLY A 619 -24.44 31.02 -19.64
C GLY A 619 -24.27 31.79 -18.33
N ASP A 620 -23.27 31.39 -17.53
CA ASP A 620 -22.92 32.03 -16.25
C ASP A 620 -21.89 33.15 -16.49
N LEU A 621 -22.35 34.39 -16.51
CA LEU A 621 -21.56 35.57 -16.85
C LEU A 621 -21.22 36.41 -15.62
N THR A 622 -19.92 36.52 -15.30
CA THR A 622 -19.41 37.47 -14.32
C THR A 622 -18.67 38.62 -14.98
N MET A 623 -19.07 39.87 -14.72
CA MET A 623 -18.39 41.06 -15.23
C MET A 623 -17.77 41.87 -14.07
N VAL A 624 -16.52 42.30 -14.22
CA VAL A 624 -15.80 43.07 -13.20
C VAL A 624 -15.12 44.32 -13.78
N ASN A 625 -15.44 45.50 -13.24
CA ASN A 625 -14.93 46.79 -13.74
C ASN A 625 -15.18 47.01 -15.24
N CYS A 626 -16.30 46.49 -15.77
CA CYS A 626 -16.67 46.63 -17.18
C CYS A 626 -17.66 47.79 -17.38
N VAL A 627 -17.72 48.31 -18.60
CA VAL A 627 -18.70 49.31 -19.03
C VAL A 627 -19.51 48.72 -20.18
N VAL A 628 -20.84 48.72 -20.07
CA VAL A 628 -21.76 48.38 -21.17
C VAL A 628 -22.56 49.63 -21.48
N ALA A 629 -22.20 50.34 -22.55
CA ALA A 629 -22.78 51.64 -22.83
C ALA A 629 -23.01 51.94 -24.30
N ASP A 630 -24.02 52.77 -24.58
CA ASP A 630 -24.38 53.25 -25.92
C ASP A 630 -24.66 52.12 -26.93
N ASN A 631 -25.13 50.97 -26.45
CA ASN A 631 -25.62 49.87 -27.27
C ASN A 631 -27.12 50.05 -27.53
N ARG A 632 -27.59 49.63 -28.70
CA ARG A 632 -28.96 49.82 -29.13
C ARG A 632 -29.56 48.57 -29.74
N ASP A 633 -30.88 48.43 -29.67
CA ASP A 633 -31.62 47.50 -30.51
C ASP A 633 -32.75 48.25 -31.23
N LEU A 634 -32.68 48.27 -32.56
CA LEU A 634 -33.61 48.97 -33.46
C LEU A 634 -34.55 48.00 -34.24
N GLY A 635 -34.66 46.73 -33.81
CA GLY A 635 -35.46 45.70 -34.45
C GLY A 635 -36.97 46.00 -34.52
N VAL A 636 -37.60 45.64 -35.64
CA VAL A 636 -39.03 45.88 -35.98
C VAL A 636 -39.99 44.82 -35.42
N SER A 637 -39.51 43.81 -34.69
CA SER A 637 -40.36 42.81 -34.05
C SER A 637 -40.79 43.30 -32.66
N ALA A 638 -41.93 44.00 -32.62
CA ALA A 638 -42.60 44.45 -31.40
C ALA A 638 -43.10 43.28 -30.54
N GLY A 639 -42.18 42.54 -29.91
CA GLY A 639 -42.45 41.47 -28.95
C GLY A 639 -41.56 41.57 -27.72
N THR A 640 -42.19 41.71 -26.55
CA THR A 640 -41.72 41.58 -25.15
C THR A 640 -40.23 41.23 -24.91
N GLY A 641 -39.28 42.18 -24.95
CA GLY A 641 -37.91 41.94 -24.42
C GLY A 641 -36.69 42.50 -25.18
N ALA A 642 -36.84 43.43 -26.14
CA ALA A 642 -35.71 44.07 -26.85
C ALA A 642 -34.87 45.01 -25.95
N VAL A 643 -33.56 44.77 -25.83
CA VAL A 643 -32.68 45.44 -24.85
C VAL A 643 -31.38 45.96 -25.46
N GLY A 644 -31.04 47.22 -25.23
CA GLY A 644 -29.78 47.77 -25.73
C GLY A 644 -28.54 47.13 -25.11
N GLY A 645 -28.51 46.98 -23.78
CA GLY A 645 -27.34 46.58 -23.00
C GLY A 645 -27.14 45.07 -22.89
N ILE A 646 -27.72 44.43 -21.87
CA ILE A 646 -27.51 43.01 -21.59
C ILE A 646 -28.86 42.28 -21.60
N LEU A 647 -28.97 41.23 -22.41
CA LEU A 647 -30.04 40.25 -22.34
C LEU A 647 -29.46 38.96 -21.76
N SER A 648 -30.07 38.42 -20.70
CA SER A 648 -29.59 37.20 -20.05
C SER A 648 -30.70 36.17 -19.89
N ASN A 649 -30.44 34.93 -20.33
CA ASN A 649 -31.20 33.74 -20.01
C ASN A 649 -30.47 32.85 -18.97
N GLY A 650 -29.21 33.16 -18.64
CA GLY A 650 -28.40 32.53 -17.60
C GLY A 650 -28.10 33.45 -16.41
N GLU A 651 -27.20 33.04 -15.48
CA GLU A 651 -26.82 33.85 -14.32
C GLU A 651 -25.90 35.02 -14.72
N VAL A 652 -26.20 36.23 -14.24
CA VAL A 652 -25.33 37.41 -14.45
C VAL A 652 -24.95 38.05 -13.12
N THR A 653 -23.63 38.17 -12.88
CA THR A 653 -23.05 38.86 -11.74
C THR A 653 -22.24 40.08 -12.19
N LEU A 654 -22.59 41.27 -11.70
CA LEU A 654 -21.88 42.53 -12.02
C LEU A 654 -21.15 43.07 -10.78
N ILE A 655 -19.84 43.26 -10.88
CA ILE A 655 -18.99 43.78 -9.78
C ILE A 655 -18.29 45.06 -10.26
N ASN A 656 -18.65 46.20 -9.68
CA ASN A 656 -18.10 47.51 -10.06
C ASN A 656 -18.26 47.85 -11.56
N CYS A 657 -19.35 47.42 -12.18
CA CYS A 657 -19.62 47.68 -13.60
C CYS A 657 -20.53 48.90 -13.79
N THR A 658 -20.42 49.56 -14.95
CA THR A 658 -21.32 50.65 -15.38
C THR A 658 -22.18 50.17 -16.54
N VAL A 659 -23.50 50.27 -16.42
CA VAL A 659 -24.45 50.03 -17.52
C VAL A 659 -25.24 51.32 -17.77
N ALA A 660 -24.96 52.03 -18.85
CA ALA A 660 -25.50 53.39 -19.07
C ALA A 660 -25.68 53.73 -20.56
N GLY A 661 -26.60 54.63 -20.92
CA GLY A 661 -26.73 55.14 -22.30
C GLY A 661 -27.24 54.15 -23.34
N ASN A 662 -27.56 52.92 -22.95
CA ASN A 662 -28.09 51.90 -23.85
C ASN A 662 -29.59 52.15 -24.16
N THR A 663 -30.07 51.71 -25.33
CA THR A 663 -31.45 51.95 -25.80
C THR A 663 -32.09 50.70 -26.40
N GLY A 664 -33.37 50.43 -26.15
CA GLY A 664 -34.10 49.28 -26.73
C GLY A 664 -35.46 49.69 -27.28
N ALA A 665 -36.00 48.94 -28.24
CA ALA A 665 -37.27 49.24 -28.90
C ALA A 665 -38.53 48.70 -28.18
N ALA A 666 -38.39 48.03 -27.03
CA ALA A 666 -39.51 47.40 -26.32
C ALA A 666 -40.46 48.41 -25.65
N THR A 667 -41.77 48.13 -25.70
CA THR A 667 -42.85 48.93 -25.07
C THR A 667 -43.01 48.71 -23.56
N ASP A 668 -42.33 47.70 -23.00
CA ASP A 668 -42.72 47.10 -21.72
C ASP A 668 -41.79 47.47 -20.55
N GLY A 669 -41.08 48.62 -20.65
CA GLY A 669 -40.40 49.24 -19.50
C GLY A 669 -38.96 48.79 -19.23
N GLY A 670 -38.37 47.92 -20.05
CA GLY A 670 -36.95 47.53 -19.99
C GLY A 670 -36.08 48.32 -20.97
N ILE A 671 -36.09 49.65 -20.93
CA ILE A 671 -35.54 50.45 -22.03
C ILE A 671 -34.03 50.69 -21.82
N GLY A 672 -33.23 49.66 -22.13
CA GLY A 672 -31.81 49.81 -22.44
C GLY A 672 -30.81 49.12 -21.53
N GLY A 673 -31.09 48.92 -20.24
CA GLY A 673 -30.09 48.44 -19.28
C GLY A 673 -29.78 46.94 -19.33
N ILE A 674 -30.54 46.16 -18.56
CA ILE A 674 -30.39 44.71 -18.38
C ILE A 674 -31.80 44.10 -18.38
N TYR A 675 -31.98 42.98 -19.05
CA TYR A 675 -33.17 42.13 -18.97
C TYR A 675 -32.73 40.70 -18.69
N ALA A 676 -33.30 40.11 -17.65
CA ALA A 676 -32.96 38.78 -17.15
C ALA A 676 -34.24 38.01 -16.83
#